data_AF-A0A8J2RK03-F1
#
_entry.id   AF-A0A8J2RK03-F1
#
_cell.length_a   1.000
_cell.length_b   1.000
_cell.length_c   1.000
_cell.angle_alpha   90.00
_cell.angle_beta   90.00
_cell.angle_gamma   90.00
#
_symmetry.space_group_name_H-M   'P 1'
#
loop_
_entity.id
_entity.type
_entity.pdbx_description
1 polymer ?
#
loop_
_entity_poly.entity_id
_entity_poly.type
_entity_poly.pdbx_seq_one_letter_code
_entity_poly.pdbx_strand_id
1 'polypeptide(L)'
;MAIYILVTLCSSFIFIYGNPLDQPVPLNSDFWEKKSQYYSHGGSTDEDVRLAEEVVVQRLQSKNDQTANRFEAQLQLIAPIVDKAERKWAELVDLDHLNFTAIEWEIENELPELNDRTWRKGRERGRGARGLPAFLGNAVKLFDLKQVVKELETSVMTSVSCSACKAGVGLLQHYVDSGKSTDEIVHAATKLCMSLKIESRRVCEGIILAMADEVVFVLSRLILTADEICGFVIGDVCAIPYNPYHDWEVALPPIPKPALISQQIPNGGVSTQPLKVLHLSDTHFDPYYHEGSTANCNEPLCCRLTDGIPDSSTNGAGRWGDYRKCDTPRHTIESMLQHIANYHQDIDFIIWTGDLPPHDVWNQTRTDNLYVLRETVRQLTFYFPNTRIFPALGNHESSPVNSFPPPNIEATHTMDWLYDELDLLWRRWLPDSTSPTVRKGAFYSVLVSPGFRMLSLNMNYCNNKNWWLLLNSTDPAQELQWLVYELQSAELKGEKSTYSRYEATIAGQFFGHTHFDEYEVFYDEVYRGRASSIAYIGPSVTPYYGLNPGYRIYHVEGNYAGTSRMVVDHETWIMDLQEANRHNVDSPRWYRLYTAREAFRMPSLTPQDWDHLVHRMTYDDNLFQTYYKYYWKASPVRPSCDADCKKRLLCDLKSGRSNDRKLTCQEIEERIDSTKKSSSWKTWLFNGFAISSVFTFLGGFGWLGDSVGSLF
;
A
#
# COMPACT_ATOMS: atom_id res chain seq x y z
N MET A 1 21.26 -31.93 -20.48
CA MET A 1 20.89 -31.65 -21.89
C MET A 1 19.55 -32.29 -22.29
N ALA A 2 19.18 -33.51 -21.83
CA ALA A 2 17.82 -34.05 -22.00
C ALA A 2 16.73 -33.33 -21.15
N ILE A 3 17.10 -32.74 -20.01
CA ILE A 3 16.19 -31.92 -19.17
C ILE A 3 15.87 -30.54 -19.80
N TYR A 4 16.77 -30.01 -20.65
CA TYR A 4 16.55 -28.75 -21.35
C TYR A 4 15.61 -28.91 -22.57
N ILE A 5 15.44 -30.14 -23.07
CA ILE A 5 14.50 -30.46 -24.16
C ILE A 5 13.09 -30.72 -23.63
N LEU A 6 12.95 -31.19 -22.38
CA LEU A 6 11.63 -31.43 -21.76
C LEU A 6 10.97 -30.17 -21.21
N VAL A 7 11.74 -29.19 -20.72
CA VAL A 7 11.21 -27.89 -20.29
C VAL A 7 10.76 -27.04 -21.49
N THR A 8 11.41 -27.18 -22.65
CA THR A 8 11.05 -26.44 -23.87
C THR A 8 9.83 -27.02 -24.61
N LEU A 9 9.38 -28.24 -24.26
CA LEU A 9 8.22 -28.89 -24.88
C LEU A 9 6.91 -28.75 -24.08
N CYS A 10 6.94 -28.26 -22.84
CA CYS A 10 5.72 -27.92 -22.08
C CYS A 10 5.28 -26.45 -22.20
N SER A 11 6.12 -25.58 -22.79
CA SER A 11 5.81 -24.14 -22.92
C SER A 11 5.17 -23.74 -24.26
N SER A 12 4.76 -24.70 -25.10
CA SER A 12 4.26 -24.43 -26.45
C SER A 12 2.94 -25.15 -26.74
N PHE A 13 1.93 -25.03 -25.88
CA PHE A 13 0.56 -25.47 -26.21
C PHE A 13 -0.58 -24.65 -25.56
N ILE A 14 -0.28 -23.50 -24.93
CA ILE A 14 -1.28 -22.59 -24.34
C ILE A 14 -1.52 -21.33 -25.22
N PHE A 15 -0.79 -21.17 -26.32
CA PHE A 15 -0.88 -19.97 -27.16
C PHE A 15 -1.79 -20.08 -28.40
N ILE A 16 -2.57 -21.17 -28.58
CA ILE A 16 -3.36 -21.36 -29.82
C ILE A 16 -4.86 -21.63 -29.60
N TYR A 17 -5.35 -22.04 -28.42
CA TYR A 17 -6.80 -22.17 -28.19
C TYR A 17 -7.21 -21.72 -26.79
N GLY A 18 -8.10 -20.73 -26.72
CA GLY A 18 -8.50 -20.01 -25.51
C GLY A 18 -9.32 -20.81 -24.49
N ASN A 19 -9.50 -20.16 -23.34
CA ASN A 19 -10.12 -20.61 -22.08
C ASN A 19 -11.65 -20.78 -22.18
N PRO A 20 -12.23 -21.90 -21.68
CA PRO A 20 -13.62 -21.87 -21.22
C PRO A 20 -13.84 -22.75 -19.98
N LEU A 21 -13.68 -22.21 -18.77
CA LEU A 21 -14.21 -22.79 -17.53
C LEU A 21 -14.61 -21.67 -16.55
N ASP A 22 -15.73 -21.00 -16.84
CA ASP A 22 -16.52 -20.28 -15.82
C ASP A 22 -17.81 -21.07 -15.59
N GLN A 23 -18.12 -21.35 -14.32
CA GLN A 23 -19.44 -21.52 -13.65
C GLN A 23 -19.32 -22.52 -12.46
N PRO A 24 -19.62 -22.13 -11.21
CA PRO A 24 -19.57 -23.03 -10.05
C PRO A 24 -20.91 -23.73 -9.74
N VAL A 25 -20.85 -24.96 -9.21
CA VAL A 25 -22.00 -25.70 -8.64
C VAL A 25 -21.78 -25.85 -7.12
N PRO A 26 -22.78 -25.63 -6.25
CA PRO A 26 -22.59 -25.66 -4.80
C PRO A 26 -22.64 -27.09 -4.23
N LEU A 27 -21.74 -27.41 -3.29
CA LEU A 27 -21.71 -28.69 -2.55
C LEU A 27 -22.26 -28.50 -1.12
N ASN A 28 -23.10 -29.45 -0.69
CA ASN A 28 -23.99 -29.44 0.49
C ASN A 28 -23.28 -29.51 1.87
N SER A 29 -23.92 -28.99 2.92
CA SER A 29 -23.51 -28.91 4.34
C SER A 29 -23.21 -30.27 5.01
N ASP A 30 -23.77 -31.36 4.52
CA ASP A 30 -23.55 -32.72 5.05
C ASP A 30 -22.09 -33.20 4.89
N PHE A 31 -21.36 -32.62 3.92
CA PHE A 31 -19.92 -32.87 3.73
C PHE A 31 -19.06 -32.24 4.85
N TRP A 32 -19.44 -31.05 5.33
CA TRP A 32 -18.68 -30.32 6.33
C TRP A 32 -18.85 -30.92 7.74
N GLU A 33 -20.04 -31.45 8.04
CA GLU A 33 -20.33 -32.10 9.33
C GLU A 33 -19.58 -33.44 9.48
N LYS A 34 -19.45 -34.22 8.40
CA LYS A 34 -18.67 -35.47 8.38
C LYS A 34 -17.15 -35.23 8.39
N LYS A 35 -16.68 -34.13 7.78
CA LYS A 35 -15.27 -33.70 7.83
C LYS A 35 -14.86 -33.18 9.21
N SER A 36 -15.78 -32.60 9.99
CA SER A 36 -15.52 -32.23 11.39
C SER A 36 -15.30 -33.46 12.28
N GLN A 37 -15.94 -34.59 11.99
CA GLN A 37 -15.72 -35.84 12.72
C GLN A 37 -14.39 -36.51 12.36
N TYR A 38 -13.94 -36.35 11.11
CA TYR A 38 -12.66 -36.86 10.57
C TYR A 38 -11.40 -36.42 11.35
N TYR A 39 -11.35 -35.19 11.89
CA TYR A 39 -10.15 -34.70 12.60
C TYR A 39 -10.11 -34.99 14.11
N SER A 40 -11.10 -35.72 14.62
CA SER A 40 -11.12 -36.10 16.05
C SER A 40 -10.31 -37.36 16.34
N HIS A 41 -9.97 -38.18 15.34
CA HIS A 41 -9.27 -39.46 15.53
C HIS A 41 -8.19 -39.63 14.45
N GLY A 42 -6.95 -39.33 14.81
CA GLY A 42 -5.81 -39.34 13.90
C GLY A 42 -5.46 -40.71 13.33
N GLY A 43 -5.28 -40.76 12.01
CA GLY A 43 -4.68 -41.87 11.25
C GLY A 43 -5.46 -42.18 9.98
N SER A 44 -4.86 -41.94 8.79
CA SER A 44 -5.47 -42.29 7.50
C SER A 44 -5.18 -43.75 7.12
N THR A 45 -6.17 -44.44 6.55
CA THR A 45 -6.07 -45.81 6.03
C THR A 45 -6.26 -45.83 4.50
N ASP A 46 -5.84 -46.92 3.83
CA ASP A 46 -5.90 -47.11 2.36
C ASP A 46 -7.32 -46.98 1.76
N GLU A 47 -8.36 -47.05 2.58
CA GLU A 47 -9.76 -46.87 2.16
C GLU A 47 -10.10 -45.37 1.96
N ASP A 48 -9.35 -44.45 2.58
CA ASP A 48 -9.50 -42.99 2.47
C ASP A 48 -8.94 -42.44 1.15
N VAL A 49 -7.85 -43.04 0.66
CA VAL A 49 -7.29 -42.74 -0.66
C VAL A 49 -8.28 -43.16 -1.75
N ARG A 50 -8.94 -44.31 -1.56
CA ARG A 50 -9.93 -44.84 -2.51
C ARG A 50 -11.18 -43.96 -2.63
N LEU A 51 -11.61 -43.31 -1.54
CA LEU A 51 -12.74 -42.39 -1.53
C LEU A 51 -12.41 -41.05 -2.21
N ALA A 52 -11.18 -40.55 -2.03
CA ALA A 52 -10.68 -39.36 -2.72
C ALA A 52 -10.51 -39.62 -4.23
N GLU A 53 -10.06 -40.82 -4.61
CA GLU A 53 -9.99 -41.27 -6.00
C GLU A 53 -11.38 -41.37 -6.65
N GLU A 54 -12.40 -41.90 -5.96
CA GLU A 54 -13.78 -41.96 -6.48
C GLU A 54 -14.39 -40.58 -6.77
N VAL A 55 -14.07 -39.56 -5.97
CA VAL A 55 -14.53 -38.18 -6.17
C VAL A 55 -13.85 -37.51 -7.38
N VAL A 56 -12.58 -37.83 -7.62
CA VAL A 56 -11.82 -37.35 -8.79
C VAL A 56 -12.31 -38.05 -10.07
N VAL A 57 -12.59 -39.36 -10.01
CA VAL A 57 -13.13 -40.13 -11.14
C VAL A 57 -14.53 -39.65 -11.53
N GLN A 58 -15.41 -39.34 -10.57
CA GLN A 58 -16.73 -38.75 -10.87
C GLN A 58 -16.65 -37.36 -11.52
N ARG A 59 -15.61 -36.57 -11.22
CA ARG A 59 -15.36 -35.27 -11.87
C ARG A 59 -14.79 -35.39 -13.28
N LEU A 60 -14.10 -36.48 -13.60
CA LEU A 60 -13.45 -36.68 -14.91
C LEU A 60 -14.36 -37.32 -15.97
N GLN A 61 -15.42 -38.04 -15.57
CA GLN A 61 -16.39 -38.65 -16.49
C GLN A 61 -17.23 -37.63 -17.30
N SER A 62 -17.14 -36.32 -17.03
CA SER A 62 -17.93 -35.32 -17.77
C SER A 62 -17.31 -34.87 -19.11
N LYS A 63 -16.07 -35.25 -19.46
CA LYS A 63 -15.49 -34.92 -20.78
C LYS A 63 -14.45 -35.97 -21.26
N ASN A 64 -14.91 -36.84 -22.17
CA ASN A 64 -14.15 -37.66 -23.13
C ASN A 64 -12.99 -38.54 -22.60
N ASP A 65 -13.24 -39.86 -22.56
CA ASP A 65 -12.45 -40.89 -21.86
C ASP A 65 -10.98 -41.08 -22.30
N GLN A 66 -10.55 -40.61 -23.46
CA GLN A 66 -9.15 -40.80 -23.89
C GLN A 66 -8.17 -39.77 -23.31
N THR A 67 -8.65 -38.59 -22.92
CA THR A 67 -7.80 -37.50 -22.43
C THR A 67 -7.59 -37.62 -20.92
N ALA A 68 -8.63 -38.03 -20.18
CA ALA A 68 -8.57 -38.30 -18.74
C ALA A 68 -7.56 -39.43 -18.42
N ASN A 69 -7.65 -40.56 -19.12
CA ASN A 69 -6.76 -41.71 -18.91
C ASN A 69 -5.28 -41.41 -19.20
N ARG A 70 -4.98 -40.43 -20.07
CA ARG A 70 -3.60 -39.98 -20.36
C ARG A 70 -3.07 -39.04 -19.29
N PHE A 71 -3.93 -38.19 -18.74
CA PHE A 71 -3.58 -37.21 -17.72
C PHE A 71 -3.41 -37.86 -16.35
N GLU A 72 -4.26 -38.83 -16.01
CA GLU A 72 -4.18 -39.63 -14.78
C GLU A 72 -2.90 -40.48 -14.75
N ALA A 73 -2.54 -41.11 -15.88
CA ALA A 73 -1.28 -41.84 -16.02
C ALA A 73 -0.04 -40.93 -15.90
N GLN A 74 -0.13 -39.68 -16.35
CA GLN A 74 0.96 -38.70 -16.21
C GLN A 74 1.08 -38.14 -14.79
N LEU A 75 -0.03 -37.91 -14.11
CA LEU A 75 -0.05 -37.46 -12.71
C LEU A 75 0.46 -38.54 -11.75
N GLN A 76 0.09 -39.80 -11.95
CA GLN A 76 0.62 -40.93 -11.16
C GLN A 76 2.14 -41.13 -11.36
N LEU A 77 2.68 -40.70 -12.50
CA LEU A 77 4.12 -40.73 -12.79
C LEU A 77 4.89 -39.54 -12.18
N ILE A 78 4.24 -38.39 -11.98
CA ILE A 78 4.90 -37.13 -11.59
C ILE A 78 4.70 -36.82 -10.10
N ALA A 79 3.57 -37.19 -9.50
CA ALA A 79 3.27 -36.92 -8.09
C ALA A 79 4.34 -37.46 -7.12
N PRO A 80 4.86 -38.71 -7.27
CA PRO A 80 5.92 -39.22 -6.40
C PRO A 80 7.26 -38.51 -6.64
N ILE A 81 7.45 -37.86 -7.79
CA ILE A 81 8.68 -37.16 -8.16
C ILE A 81 8.66 -35.73 -7.62
N VAL A 82 7.51 -35.04 -7.67
CA VAL A 82 7.32 -33.70 -7.11
C VAL A 82 7.37 -33.76 -5.58
N ASP A 83 6.64 -34.70 -4.98
CA ASP A 83 6.60 -34.89 -3.53
C ASP A 83 7.96 -35.37 -2.98
N LYS A 84 8.75 -36.09 -3.80
CA LYS A 84 10.16 -36.42 -3.48
C LYS A 84 11.11 -35.27 -3.76
N ALA A 85 10.82 -34.37 -4.70
CA ALA A 85 11.64 -33.20 -4.98
C ALA A 85 11.45 -32.12 -3.92
N GLU A 86 10.23 -31.90 -3.43
CA GLU A 86 9.89 -30.99 -2.33
C GLU A 86 10.43 -31.51 -0.99
N ARG A 87 10.23 -32.80 -0.66
CA ARG A 87 10.85 -33.39 0.53
C ARG A 87 12.37 -33.39 0.48
N LYS A 88 12.96 -33.63 -0.70
CA LYS A 88 14.42 -33.53 -0.88
C LYS A 88 14.92 -32.10 -0.86
N TRP A 89 14.11 -31.11 -1.25
CA TRP A 89 14.44 -29.69 -1.09
C TRP A 89 14.40 -29.30 0.39
N ALA A 90 13.40 -29.76 1.14
CA ALA A 90 13.30 -29.57 2.59
C ALA A 90 14.45 -30.28 3.36
N GLU A 91 14.86 -31.48 2.95
CA GLU A 91 16.04 -32.17 3.50
C GLU A 91 17.39 -31.56 3.08
N LEU A 92 17.47 -30.93 1.90
CA LEU A 92 18.69 -30.26 1.42
C LEU A 92 18.87 -28.86 2.03
N VAL A 93 17.83 -28.30 2.65
CA VAL A 93 17.84 -27.06 3.41
C VAL A 93 17.68 -27.38 4.90
N ASP A 94 18.49 -28.31 5.40
CA ASP A 94 18.61 -28.56 6.84
C ASP A 94 19.46 -27.44 7.47
N LEU A 95 18.77 -26.41 7.99
CA LEU A 95 19.37 -25.24 8.63
C LEU A 95 20.03 -25.57 9.97
N ASP A 96 19.69 -26.71 10.61
CA ASP A 96 20.29 -27.15 11.87
C ASP A 96 21.74 -27.65 11.68
N HIS A 97 22.17 -27.84 10.42
CA HIS A 97 23.53 -28.25 10.06
C HIS A 97 24.37 -27.16 9.36
N LEU A 98 23.82 -25.96 9.19
CA LEU A 98 24.62 -24.81 8.75
C LEU A 98 25.51 -24.34 9.90
N ASN A 99 26.83 -24.47 9.71
CA ASN A 99 27.79 -23.87 10.62
C ASN A 99 27.85 -22.37 10.36
N PHE A 100 26.93 -21.63 10.97
CA PHE A 100 26.81 -20.19 10.79
C PHE A 100 28.08 -19.42 11.20
N THR A 101 28.87 -19.93 12.14
CA THR A 101 30.16 -19.33 12.52
C THR A 101 31.18 -19.38 11.37
N ALA A 102 31.11 -20.42 10.52
CA ALA A 102 31.94 -20.52 9.33
C ALA A 102 31.50 -19.55 8.22
N ILE A 103 30.18 -19.30 8.09
CA ILE A 103 29.62 -18.32 7.15
C ILE A 103 29.94 -16.89 7.60
N GLU A 104 29.84 -16.62 8.90
CA GLU A 104 30.23 -15.36 9.54
C GLU A 104 31.72 -15.06 9.32
N TRP A 105 32.59 -16.06 9.54
CA TRP A 105 34.03 -15.97 9.27
C TRP A 105 34.36 -15.75 7.79
N GLU A 106 33.66 -16.41 6.85
CA GLU A 106 33.87 -16.18 5.41
C GLU A 106 33.38 -14.80 4.95
N ILE A 107 32.25 -14.30 5.47
CA ILE A 107 31.72 -12.97 5.13
C ILE A 107 32.59 -11.85 5.70
N GLU A 108 33.15 -12.03 6.91
CA GLU A 108 34.10 -11.08 7.52
C GLU A 108 35.46 -11.06 6.81
N ASN A 109 35.88 -12.17 6.19
CA ASN A 109 37.18 -12.29 5.53
C ASN A 109 37.15 -12.16 3.99
N GLU A 110 35.98 -12.18 3.33
CA GLU A 110 35.84 -12.00 1.87
C GLU A 110 35.46 -10.58 1.43
N LEU A 111 35.25 -9.63 2.34
CA LEU A 111 35.14 -8.20 2.01
C LEU A 111 36.47 -7.51 2.27
N PRO A 112 37.32 -7.26 1.25
CA PRO A 112 38.47 -6.42 1.47
C PRO A 112 38.00 -5.00 1.76
N GLU A 113 38.50 -4.41 2.85
CA GLU A 113 38.53 -2.96 3.01
C GLU A 113 39.08 -2.35 1.71
N LEU A 114 38.30 -1.43 1.13
CA LEU A 114 38.68 -0.69 -0.06
C LEU A 114 39.80 0.30 0.31
N ASN A 115 41.04 -0.19 0.39
CA ASN A 115 42.22 0.66 0.37
C ASN A 115 43.41 0.02 -0.36
N ASP A 116 43.77 0.72 -1.43
CA ASP A 116 45.07 0.88 -2.07
C ASP A 116 45.83 -0.34 -2.67
N ARG A 117 45.99 -0.26 -4.00
CA ARG A 117 47.09 -0.74 -4.86
C ARG A 117 47.95 -1.91 -4.34
N THR A 118 47.56 -3.15 -4.64
CA THR A 118 48.47 -4.18 -5.22
C THR A 118 47.70 -5.44 -5.64
N TRP A 119 47.12 -5.44 -6.84
CA TRP A 119 46.69 -6.68 -7.51
C TRP A 119 47.69 -7.05 -8.61
N ARG A 120 48.76 -7.75 -8.24
CA ARG A 120 49.52 -8.62 -9.16
C ARG A 120 50.46 -9.56 -8.41
N LYS A 121 50.27 -10.86 -8.67
CA LYS A 121 51.10 -12.05 -8.34
C LYS A 121 50.69 -12.81 -7.09
N GLY A 122 50.30 -14.08 -7.29
CA GLY A 122 50.26 -15.07 -6.21
C GLY A 122 49.22 -16.17 -6.40
N ARG A 123 49.28 -16.93 -7.50
CA ARG A 123 48.62 -18.23 -7.60
C ARG A 123 49.67 -19.28 -7.21
N GLU A 124 49.60 -19.84 -6.01
CA GLU A 124 49.92 -21.26 -5.72
C GLU A 124 49.79 -21.64 -4.22
N ARG A 125 48.97 -22.69 -4.01
CA ARG A 125 49.04 -23.77 -3.00
C ARG A 125 48.91 -23.45 -1.49
N GLY A 126 47.83 -23.97 -0.89
CA GLY A 126 47.80 -24.34 0.53
C GLY A 126 46.40 -24.55 1.12
N ARG A 127 45.86 -25.76 0.97
CA ARG A 127 44.77 -26.43 1.73
C ARG A 127 44.01 -25.63 2.81
N GLY A 128 42.69 -25.54 2.65
CA GLY A 128 41.74 -25.49 3.78
C GLY A 128 40.75 -24.32 3.80
N ALA A 129 40.00 -24.08 2.73
CA ALA A 129 38.80 -23.23 2.78
C ALA A 129 37.62 -24.02 2.20
N ARG A 130 36.65 -24.37 3.04
CA ARG A 130 35.37 -24.94 2.60
C ARG A 130 34.45 -23.76 2.31
N GLY A 131 34.62 -23.15 1.14
CA GLY A 131 33.71 -22.12 0.66
C GLY A 131 32.25 -22.59 0.71
N LEU A 132 31.35 -21.65 0.97
CA LEU A 132 29.90 -21.80 0.83
C LEU A 132 29.52 -22.83 -0.25
N PRO A 133 28.63 -23.80 0.04
CA PRO A 133 28.08 -24.66 -0.98
C PRO A 133 27.54 -23.80 -2.13
N ALA A 134 27.95 -24.07 -3.36
CA ALA A 134 27.63 -23.24 -4.53
C ALA A 134 26.12 -22.99 -4.73
N PHE A 135 25.25 -23.79 -4.10
CA PHE A 135 23.80 -23.59 -4.12
C PHE A 135 23.32 -22.41 -3.23
N LEU A 136 23.93 -22.19 -2.05
CA LEU A 136 23.58 -21.08 -1.15
C LEU A 136 24.02 -19.73 -1.72
N GLY A 137 25.21 -19.66 -2.32
CA GLY A 137 25.68 -18.47 -3.02
C GLY A 137 24.84 -18.11 -4.26
N ASN A 138 24.15 -19.10 -4.85
CA ASN A 138 23.22 -18.89 -5.96
C ASN A 138 21.79 -18.58 -5.48
N ALA A 139 21.35 -19.11 -4.33
CA ALA A 139 20.05 -18.79 -3.72
C ALA A 139 19.99 -17.34 -3.23
N VAL A 140 21.06 -16.84 -2.58
CA VAL A 140 21.15 -15.43 -2.16
C VAL A 140 21.20 -14.46 -3.35
N LYS A 141 21.77 -14.88 -4.48
CA LYS A 141 21.70 -14.14 -5.76
C LYS A 141 20.32 -14.17 -6.41
N LEU A 142 19.47 -15.13 -6.05
CA LEU A 142 18.15 -15.34 -6.68
C LEU A 142 17.09 -14.36 -6.18
N PHE A 143 17.23 -13.85 -4.95
CA PHE A 143 16.21 -13.04 -4.29
C PHE A 143 16.45 -11.54 -4.28
N ASP A 144 17.57 -11.04 -4.82
CA ASP A 144 18.00 -9.62 -4.78
C ASP A 144 17.45 -8.88 -3.55
N LEU A 145 17.87 -9.29 -2.35
CA LEU A 145 17.29 -8.82 -1.08
C LEU A 145 17.30 -7.30 -0.94
N LYS A 146 18.26 -6.62 -1.58
CA LYS A 146 18.31 -5.15 -1.62
C LYS A 146 17.15 -4.56 -2.41
N GLN A 147 16.78 -5.21 -3.51
CA GLN A 147 15.58 -4.87 -4.26
C GLN A 147 14.33 -5.10 -3.40
N VAL A 148 14.22 -6.24 -2.70
CA VAL A 148 13.06 -6.53 -1.82
C VAL A 148 12.91 -5.49 -0.70
N VAL A 149 14.00 -5.12 -0.02
CA VAL A 149 13.97 -4.06 1.01
C VAL A 149 13.51 -2.74 0.42
N LYS A 150 14.04 -2.36 -0.75
CA LYS A 150 13.61 -1.14 -1.45
C LYS A 150 12.14 -1.18 -1.89
N GLU A 151 11.65 -2.34 -2.32
CA GLU A 151 10.26 -2.55 -2.72
C GLU A 151 9.31 -2.47 -1.52
N LEU A 152 9.68 -3.05 -0.37
CA LEU A 152 8.94 -2.90 0.89
C LEU A 152 8.89 -1.45 1.35
N GLU A 153 10.02 -0.72 1.29
CA GLU A 153 10.09 0.70 1.64
C GLU A 153 9.21 1.58 0.76
N THR A 154 9.15 1.27 -0.53
CA THR A 154 8.34 2.03 -1.50
C THR A 154 6.92 1.49 -1.60
N SER A 155 6.61 0.38 -0.92
CA SER A 155 5.38 -0.41 -1.08
C SER A 155 5.06 -0.79 -2.54
N VAL A 156 6.08 -0.84 -3.40
CA VAL A 156 5.97 -1.25 -4.82
C VAL A 156 6.56 -2.65 -4.97
N MET A 157 5.73 -3.68 -4.85
CA MET A 157 6.19 -5.07 -4.79
C MET A 157 6.26 -5.72 -6.18
N THR A 158 7.31 -6.52 -6.42
CA THR A 158 7.50 -7.32 -7.64
C THR A 158 7.47 -8.83 -7.38
N SER A 159 7.65 -9.63 -8.44
CA SER A 159 7.80 -11.09 -8.35
C SER A 159 8.98 -11.53 -7.49
N VAL A 160 10.00 -10.67 -7.33
CA VAL A 160 11.16 -10.93 -6.46
C VAL A 160 10.74 -10.88 -5.00
N SER A 161 10.03 -9.82 -4.59
CA SER A 161 9.46 -9.69 -3.24
C SER A 161 8.46 -10.80 -2.93
N CYS A 162 7.65 -11.19 -3.91
CA CYS A 162 6.77 -12.35 -3.76
C CYS A 162 7.52 -13.65 -3.46
N SER A 163 8.57 -13.96 -4.23
CA SER A 163 9.36 -15.18 -4.03
C SER A 163 10.03 -15.21 -2.66
N ALA A 164 10.56 -14.06 -2.22
CA ALA A 164 11.15 -13.92 -0.88
C ALA A 164 10.10 -14.11 0.23
N CYS A 165 8.90 -13.54 0.07
CA CYS A 165 7.80 -13.74 1.01
C CYS A 165 7.42 -15.21 1.13
N LYS A 166 7.18 -15.90 0.00
CA LYS A 166 6.77 -17.31 0.01
C LYS A 166 7.79 -18.20 0.70
N ALA A 167 9.08 -17.97 0.44
CA ALA A 167 10.16 -18.68 1.11
C ALA A 167 10.21 -18.38 2.62
N GLY A 168 10.09 -17.10 3.02
CA GLY A 168 10.11 -16.68 4.41
C GLY A 168 8.92 -17.20 5.22
N VAL A 169 7.71 -17.06 4.68
CA VAL A 169 6.47 -17.56 5.30
C VAL A 169 6.50 -19.08 5.37
N GLY A 170 6.88 -19.78 4.30
CA GLY A 170 6.98 -21.23 4.31
C GLY A 170 7.97 -21.76 5.36
N LEU A 171 9.11 -21.09 5.53
CA LEU A 171 10.08 -21.42 6.58
C LEU A 171 9.50 -21.19 7.99
N LEU A 172 8.83 -20.05 8.19
CA LEU A 172 8.24 -19.72 9.48
C LEU A 172 7.10 -20.69 9.86
N GLN A 173 6.24 -21.04 8.90
CA GLN A 173 5.21 -22.06 9.08
C GLN A 173 5.82 -23.41 9.47
N HIS A 174 6.89 -23.83 8.78
CA HIS A 174 7.59 -25.07 9.13
C HIS A 174 8.08 -25.09 10.58
N TYR A 175 8.62 -23.97 11.09
CA TYR A 175 9.08 -23.87 12.48
C TYR A 175 7.91 -23.96 13.47
N VAL A 176 6.81 -23.26 13.19
CA VAL A 176 5.59 -23.28 14.01
C VAL A 176 4.98 -24.69 14.05
N ASP A 177 4.82 -25.32 12.88
CA ASP A 177 4.24 -26.67 12.74
C ASP A 177 5.12 -27.75 13.37
N SER A 178 6.44 -27.55 13.40
CA SER A 178 7.40 -28.43 14.07
C SER A 178 7.44 -28.25 15.59
N GLY A 179 6.61 -27.36 16.16
CA GLY A 179 6.50 -27.13 17.59
C GLY A 179 7.70 -26.41 18.20
N LYS A 180 8.47 -25.65 17.41
CA LYS A 180 9.55 -24.80 17.92
C LYS A 180 8.98 -23.71 18.82
N SER A 181 9.69 -23.40 19.91
CA SER A 181 9.31 -22.31 20.80
C SER A 181 9.46 -20.94 20.12
N THR A 182 8.71 -19.94 20.58
CA THR A 182 8.83 -18.56 20.11
C THR A 182 10.26 -18.04 20.21
N ASP A 183 10.99 -18.39 21.29
CA ASP A 183 12.40 -18.00 21.47
C ASP A 183 13.33 -18.61 20.42
N GLU A 184 13.12 -19.87 20.05
CA GLU A 184 13.87 -20.52 18.96
C GLU A 184 13.59 -19.86 17.60
N ILE A 185 12.32 -19.51 17.35
CA ILE A 185 11.90 -18.81 16.13
C ILE A 185 12.54 -17.42 16.06
N VAL A 186 12.47 -16.65 17.15
CA VAL A 186 13.10 -15.32 17.27
C VAL A 186 14.61 -15.41 17.04
N HIS A 187 15.27 -16.39 17.67
CA HIS A 187 16.71 -16.57 17.52
C HIS A 187 17.09 -16.88 16.06
N ALA A 188 16.37 -17.80 15.42
CA ALA A 188 16.60 -18.17 14.02
C ALA A 188 16.34 -16.98 13.07
N ALA A 189 15.21 -16.29 13.23
CA ALA A 189 14.84 -15.13 12.41
C ALA A 189 15.85 -13.97 12.56
N THR A 190 16.27 -13.68 13.79
CA THR A 190 17.26 -12.61 14.08
C THR A 190 18.58 -12.93 13.40
N LYS A 191 19.06 -14.17 13.56
CA LYS A 191 20.30 -14.63 12.95
C LYS A 191 20.22 -14.58 11.42
N LEU A 192 19.09 -14.95 10.84
CA LEU A 192 18.86 -14.87 9.39
C LEU A 192 18.91 -13.41 8.90
N CYS A 193 18.20 -12.51 9.58
CA CYS A 193 18.17 -11.08 9.28
C CYS A 193 19.58 -10.47 9.25
N MET A 194 20.39 -10.76 10.27
CA MET A 194 21.77 -10.30 10.37
C MET A 194 22.68 -10.94 9.32
N SER A 195 22.58 -12.26 9.12
CA SER A 195 23.43 -13.01 8.18
C SER A 195 23.19 -12.57 6.73
N LEU A 196 21.95 -12.24 6.39
CA LEU A 196 21.56 -11.72 5.08
C LEU A 196 21.81 -10.21 4.94
N LYS A 197 22.25 -9.53 6.00
CA LYS A 197 22.45 -8.07 6.05
C LYS A 197 21.20 -7.31 5.58
N ILE A 198 20.03 -7.78 6.03
CA ILE A 198 18.74 -7.13 5.73
C ILE A 198 18.71 -5.76 6.41
N GLU A 199 19.00 -5.74 7.71
CA GLU A 199 19.08 -4.53 8.51
C GLU A 199 20.20 -4.65 9.57
N SER A 200 20.42 -3.57 10.32
CA SER A 200 21.36 -3.57 11.44
C SER A 200 20.94 -4.58 12.51
N ARG A 201 21.91 -5.03 13.32
CA ARG A 201 21.63 -5.93 14.46
C ARG A 201 20.53 -5.39 15.37
N ARG A 202 20.61 -4.09 15.70
CA ARG A 202 19.64 -3.41 16.59
C ARG A 202 18.23 -3.43 16.01
N VAL A 203 18.11 -3.17 14.71
CA VAL A 203 16.82 -3.18 14.00
C VAL A 203 16.28 -4.60 13.90
N CYS A 204 17.10 -5.56 13.47
CA CYS A 204 16.72 -6.98 13.36
C CYS A 204 16.22 -7.53 14.71
N GLU A 205 17.01 -7.38 15.78
CA GLU A 205 16.63 -7.84 17.12
C GLU A 205 15.32 -7.17 17.57
N GLY A 206 15.22 -5.84 17.43
CA GLY A 206 14.07 -5.07 17.89
C GLY A 206 12.76 -5.43 17.18
N ILE A 207 12.75 -5.43 15.84
CA ILE A 207 11.50 -5.66 15.08
C ILE A 207 11.01 -7.10 15.20
N ILE A 208 11.92 -8.08 15.23
CA ILE A 208 11.57 -9.49 15.35
C ILE A 208 11.01 -9.75 16.74
N LEU A 209 11.65 -9.23 17.79
CA LEU A 209 11.13 -9.35 19.15
C LEU A 209 9.76 -8.69 19.32
N ALA A 210 9.57 -7.49 18.75
CA ALA A 210 8.31 -6.77 18.85
C ALA A 210 7.14 -7.53 18.19
N MET A 211 7.38 -8.14 17.01
CA MET A 211 6.34 -8.81 16.23
C MET A 211 6.13 -10.29 16.60
N ALA A 212 7.09 -10.93 17.27
CA ALA A 212 7.13 -12.38 17.44
C ALA A 212 5.87 -12.97 18.07
N ASP A 213 5.40 -12.38 19.18
CA ASP A 213 4.25 -12.89 19.91
C ASP A 213 3.00 -12.97 19.02
N GLU A 214 2.70 -11.88 18.30
CA GLU A 214 1.51 -11.76 17.48
C GLU A 214 1.60 -12.59 16.20
N VAL A 215 2.75 -12.55 15.51
CA VAL A 215 2.96 -13.33 14.29
C VAL A 215 2.91 -14.82 14.57
N VAL A 216 3.58 -15.30 15.62
CA VAL A 216 3.54 -16.72 16.00
C VAL A 216 2.12 -17.13 16.41
N PHE A 217 1.41 -16.28 17.17
CA PHE A 217 0.03 -16.52 17.57
C PHE A 217 -0.91 -16.67 16.37
N VAL A 218 -0.80 -15.77 15.39
CA VAL A 218 -1.60 -15.78 14.16
C VAL A 218 -1.26 -17.04 13.36
N LEU A 219 0.02 -17.25 13.03
CA LEU A 219 0.45 -18.36 12.18
C LEU A 219 0.11 -19.73 12.77
N SER A 220 0.18 -19.91 14.09
CA SER A 220 -0.18 -21.17 14.75
C SER A 220 -1.68 -21.51 14.65
N ARG A 221 -2.50 -20.57 14.18
CA ARG A 221 -3.95 -20.70 14.02
C ARG A 221 -4.38 -20.57 12.55
N LEU A 222 -3.45 -20.31 11.63
CA LEU A 222 -3.76 -20.25 10.21
C LEU A 222 -3.76 -21.65 9.58
N ILE A 223 -4.63 -21.82 8.59
CA ILE A 223 -4.66 -22.97 7.68
C ILE A 223 -4.16 -22.54 6.29
N LEU A 224 -3.85 -21.24 6.11
CA LEU A 224 -3.42 -20.66 4.85
C LEU A 224 -2.00 -21.11 4.48
N THR A 225 -1.78 -21.38 3.19
CA THR A 225 -0.47 -21.65 2.61
C THR A 225 0.36 -20.36 2.49
N ALA A 226 1.68 -20.51 2.30
CA ALA A 226 2.56 -19.38 2.02
C ALA A 226 2.13 -18.58 0.77
N ASP A 227 1.54 -19.23 -0.23
CA ASP A 227 0.97 -18.57 -1.41
C ASP A 227 -0.21 -17.66 -1.03
N GLU A 228 -1.11 -18.13 -0.18
CA GLU A 228 -2.28 -17.38 0.25
C GLU A 228 -1.91 -16.21 1.16
N ILE A 229 -1.01 -16.43 2.12
CA ILE A 229 -0.51 -15.38 3.01
C ILE A 229 0.22 -14.30 2.21
N CYS A 230 1.12 -14.69 1.30
CA CYS A 230 1.84 -13.70 0.49
C CYS A 230 0.94 -13.04 -0.56
N GLY A 231 -0.08 -13.72 -1.08
CA GLY A 231 -1.14 -13.10 -1.89
C GLY A 231 -1.91 -12.03 -1.13
N PHE A 232 -2.23 -12.26 0.15
CA PHE A 232 -2.88 -11.26 1.00
C PHE A 232 -1.97 -10.05 1.30
N VAL A 233 -0.73 -10.30 1.72
CA VAL A 233 0.19 -9.23 2.16
C VAL A 233 0.76 -8.43 0.97
N ILE A 234 1.07 -9.08 -0.15
CA ILE A 234 1.72 -8.45 -1.32
C ILE A 234 0.72 -8.09 -2.42
N GLY A 235 -0.42 -8.78 -2.50
CA GLY A 235 -1.44 -8.61 -3.53
C GLY A 235 -1.23 -9.50 -4.76
N ASP A 236 -1.99 -9.20 -5.81
CA ASP A 236 -2.11 -9.96 -7.08
C ASP A 236 -0.79 -10.35 -7.75
N VAL A 237 0.28 -9.61 -7.51
CA VAL A 237 1.62 -9.90 -8.05
C VAL A 237 2.11 -11.26 -7.55
N CYS A 238 1.64 -11.71 -6.39
CA CYS A 238 2.12 -12.90 -5.73
C CYS A 238 1.21 -14.12 -5.86
N ALA A 239 -0.08 -13.92 -5.58
CA ALA A 239 -1.15 -14.88 -5.81
C ALA A 239 -2.49 -14.15 -5.73
N ILE A 240 -3.53 -14.72 -6.35
CA ILE A 240 -4.93 -14.34 -6.10
C ILE A 240 -5.55 -15.53 -5.34
N PRO A 241 -5.33 -15.63 -4.03
CA PRO A 241 -5.84 -16.76 -3.27
C PRO A 241 -7.36 -16.68 -3.15
N TYR A 242 -8.05 -17.78 -3.41
CA TYR A 242 -9.46 -17.91 -3.02
C TYR A 242 -9.50 -18.18 -1.52
N ASN A 243 -9.91 -17.19 -0.73
CA ASN A 243 -10.20 -17.37 0.68
C ASN A 243 -11.64 -16.90 0.97
N PRO A 244 -12.55 -17.79 1.42
CA PRO A 244 -13.93 -17.41 1.72
C PRO A 244 -14.06 -16.36 2.84
N TYR A 245 -13.01 -16.12 3.63
CA TYR A 245 -12.95 -15.06 4.63
C TYR A 245 -12.41 -13.73 4.08
N HIS A 246 -11.80 -13.73 2.90
CA HIS A 246 -11.32 -12.54 2.17
C HIS A 246 -12.31 -12.08 1.09
N ASP A 247 -13.06 -13.00 0.48
CA ASP A 247 -14.12 -12.68 -0.49
C ASP A 247 -15.50 -12.64 0.20
N TRP A 248 -15.89 -11.46 0.68
CA TRP A 248 -17.15 -11.24 1.39
C TRP A 248 -17.87 -9.98 0.89
N GLU A 249 -19.17 -9.90 1.18
CA GLU A 249 -20.03 -8.79 0.79
C GLU A 249 -20.73 -8.19 2.00
N VAL A 250 -21.01 -6.89 1.95
CA VAL A 250 -21.86 -6.20 2.92
C VAL A 250 -23.25 -6.03 2.33
N ALA A 251 -24.27 -6.42 3.09
CA ALA A 251 -25.65 -6.27 2.66
C ALA A 251 -26.04 -4.79 2.63
N LEU A 252 -26.39 -4.29 1.43
CA LEU A 252 -27.02 -2.99 1.27
C LEU A 252 -28.52 -3.09 1.58
N PRO A 253 -29.12 -2.05 2.19
CA PRO A 253 -30.55 -2.01 2.42
C PRO A 253 -31.32 -2.03 1.09
N PRO A 254 -32.53 -2.62 1.03
CA PRO A 254 -33.34 -2.72 -0.19
C PRO A 254 -34.03 -1.39 -0.56
N ILE A 255 -33.33 -0.27 -0.38
CA ILE A 255 -33.80 1.07 -0.72
C ILE A 255 -33.24 1.42 -2.12
N PRO A 256 -34.11 1.67 -3.12
CA PRO A 256 -33.67 2.01 -4.46
C PRO A 256 -32.71 3.19 -4.47
N LYS A 257 -31.61 3.08 -5.22
CA LYS A 257 -30.67 4.19 -5.40
C LYS A 257 -31.40 5.39 -6.01
N PRO A 258 -31.37 6.58 -5.39
CA PRO A 258 -31.94 7.78 -5.97
C PRO A 258 -31.36 8.04 -7.36
N ALA A 259 -32.19 8.55 -8.27
CA ALA A 259 -31.70 9.00 -9.57
C ALA A 259 -30.66 10.11 -9.35
N LEU A 260 -29.58 10.07 -10.12
CA LEU A 260 -28.55 11.11 -10.04
C LEU A 260 -29.15 12.42 -10.52
N ILE A 261 -29.42 13.31 -9.56
CA ILE A 261 -29.65 14.72 -9.87
C ILE A 261 -28.29 15.22 -10.34
N SER A 262 -28.18 15.56 -11.63
CA SER A 262 -26.97 16.20 -12.19
C SER A 262 -26.42 17.18 -11.17
N GLN A 263 -25.21 16.93 -10.69
CA GLN A 263 -24.56 17.79 -9.69
C GLN A 263 -24.56 19.19 -10.29
N GLN A 264 -25.50 20.03 -9.86
CA GLN A 264 -25.59 21.38 -10.36
C GLN A 264 -24.30 22.05 -9.93
N ILE A 265 -23.48 22.43 -10.92
CA ILE A 265 -22.35 23.34 -10.68
C ILE A 265 -22.91 24.45 -9.81
N PRO A 266 -22.27 24.79 -8.68
CA PRO A 266 -22.77 25.82 -7.78
C PRO A 266 -23.14 27.03 -8.63
N ASN A 267 -24.45 27.33 -8.73
CA ASN A 267 -24.89 28.54 -9.37
C ASN A 267 -24.22 29.65 -8.56
N GLY A 268 -23.28 30.38 -9.17
CA GLY A 268 -22.53 31.47 -8.54
C GLY A 268 -23.39 32.66 -8.09
N GLY A 269 -24.70 32.46 -7.90
CA GLY A 269 -25.70 33.42 -7.46
C GLY A 269 -25.96 33.44 -5.95
N VAL A 270 -25.44 32.50 -5.15
CA VAL A 270 -25.50 32.61 -3.68
C VAL A 270 -24.11 32.90 -3.15
N SER A 271 -23.85 34.19 -2.88
CA SER A 271 -22.65 34.66 -2.20
C SER A 271 -22.65 34.16 -0.75
N THR A 272 -22.19 32.93 -0.54
CA THR A 272 -21.79 32.44 0.78
C THR A 272 -20.31 32.13 0.73
N GLN A 273 -19.59 32.59 1.76
CA GLN A 273 -18.18 32.27 1.88
C GLN A 273 -18.01 30.75 2.02
N PRO A 274 -17.10 30.11 1.27
CA PRO A 274 -16.76 28.71 1.48
C PRO A 274 -16.27 28.47 2.91
N LEU A 275 -16.57 27.29 3.45
CA LEU A 275 -15.93 26.81 4.67
C LEU A 275 -14.44 26.56 4.40
N LYS A 276 -13.60 26.88 5.37
CA LYS A 276 -12.15 26.65 5.31
C LYS A 276 -11.78 25.53 6.28
N VAL A 277 -11.38 24.40 5.72
CA VAL A 277 -11.12 23.17 6.46
C VAL A 277 -9.63 22.85 6.43
N LEU A 278 -8.99 22.83 7.59
CA LEU A 278 -7.59 22.41 7.71
C LEU A 278 -7.52 20.89 7.72
N HIS A 279 -6.54 20.32 7.02
CA HIS A 279 -6.23 18.89 7.07
C HIS A 279 -4.76 18.70 7.46
N LEU A 280 -4.58 18.04 8.60
CA LEU A 280 -3.29 17.63 9.15
C LEU A 280 -3.18 16.10 9.07
N SER A 281 -2.03 15.61 8.64
CA SER A 281 -1.78 14.17 8.51
C SER A 281 -0.31 13.86 8.69
N ASP A 282 0.00 12.66 9.19
CA ASP A 282 1.33 12.05 9.16
C ASP A 282 2.40 12.99 9.75
N THR A 283 2.18 13.38 11.01
CA THR A 283 3.13 14.24 11.72
C THR A 283 4.42 13.55 12.04
N HIS A 284 4.36 12.25 12.34
CA HIS A 284 5.50 11.44 12.79
C HIS A 284 6.43 12.25 13.69
N PHE A 285 5.89 12.68 14.82
CA PHE A 285 6.65 13.43 15.80
C PHE A 285 7.73 12.52 16.36
N ASP A 286 8.99 12.87 16.13
CA ASP A 286 10.14 12.20 16.72
C ASP A 286 10.62 12.93 17.98
N PRO A 287 10.34 12.41 19.20
CA PRO A 287 10.81 13.01 20.44
C PRO A 287 12.33 12.98 20.59
N TYR A 288 13.01 12.12 19.81
CA TYR A 288 14.45 11.86 19.89
C TYR A 288 15.25 12.52 18.76
N TYR A 289 14.57 13.25 17.86
CA TYR A 289 15.25 13.99 16.79
C TYR A 289 16.29 14.95 17.38
N HIS A 290 17.50 14.92 16.83
CA HIS A 290 18.58 15.77 17.27
C HIS A 290 19.33 16.38 16.08
N GLU A 291 19.32 17.71 15.99
CA GLU A 291 20.08 18.47 15.00
C GLU A 291 21.57 18.08 15.02
N GLY A 292 22.18 17.94 13.85
CA GLY A 292 23.59 17.62 13.70
C GLY A 292 23.98 16.16 13.99
N SER A 293 23.05 15.31 14.42
CA SER A 293 23.25 13.85 14.42
C SER A 293 23.36 13.30 12.99
N THR A 294 23.81 12.06 12.80
CA THR A 294 23.85 11.52 11.44
C THR A 294 22.44 11.34 10.87
N ALA A 295 22.21 11.95 9.71
CA ALA A 295 21.00 11.75 8.94
C ALA A 295 21.16 10.66 7.87
N ASN A 296 22.33 10.01 7.80
CA ASN A 296 22.58 8.83 6.98
C ASN A 296 23.21 7.73 7.84
N CYS A 297 22.37 6.91 8.47
CA CYS A 297 22.75 5.91 9.45
C CYS A 297 22.68 4.46 8.93
N ASN A 298 22.24 4.25 7.68
CA ASN A 298 21.93 2.93 7.11
C ASN A 298 20.92 2.11 7.95
N GLU A 299 20.01 2.78 8.65
CA GLU A 299 18.85 2.18 9.32
C GLU A 299 17.55 2.83 8.79
N PRO A 300 16.36 2.28 9.08
CA PRO A 300 15.11 2.80 8.54
C PRO A 300 14.71 4.18 9.07
N LEU A 301 15.26 4.63 10.20
CA LEU A 301 15.09 5.98 10.74
C LEU A 301 16.44 6.44 11.34
N CYS A 302 16.83 7.66 11.01
CA CYS A 302 18.05 8.33 11.44
C CYS A 302 17.71 9.65 12.16
N CYS A 303 18.70 10.57 12.24
CA CYS A 303 18.58 11.89 12.86
C CYS A 303 18.42 11.89 14.39
N ARG A 304 18.89 10.84 15.06
CA ARG A 304 18.93 10.76 16.53
C ARG A 304 20.36 10.61 17.03
N LEU A 305 20.56 10.94 18.31
CA LEU A 305 21.86 10.77 18.96
C LEU A 305 22.33 9.30 18.97
N THR A 306 21.40 8.36 19.00
CA THR A 306 21.68 6.91 19.00
C THR A 306 22.24 6.40 17.68
N ASP A 307 22.09 7.16 16.61
CA ASP A 307 22.42 6.71 15.25
C ASP A 307 23.89 7.00 14.90
N GLY A 308 24.60 7.71 15.79
CA GLY A 308 26.02 7.98 15.70
C GLY A 308 26.36 9.41 15.28
N ILE A 309 27.66 9.63 15.07
CA ILE A 309 28.22 10.92 14.69
C ILE A 309 28.30 10.96 13.15
N PRO A 310 27.90 12.06 12.50
CA PRO A 310 28.01 12.15 11.05
C PRO A 310 29.48 12.16 10.60
N ASP A 311 29.79 11.39 9.56
CA ASP A 311 31.14 11.33 8.97
C ASP A 311 31.64 12.66 8.39
N SER A 312 30.72 13.60 8.15
CA SER A 312 31.02 14.94 7.66
C SER A 312 29.92 15.93 8.09
N SER A 313 30.25 17.22 8.14
CA SER A 313 29.26 18.26 8.47
C SER A 313 28.02 18.26 7.55
N THR A 314 28.17 17.86 6.29
CA THR A 314 27.07 17.74 5.32
C THR A 314 26.17 16.53 5.58
N ASN A 315 26.64 15.54 6.33
CA ASN A 315 25.86 14.38 6.72
C ASN A 315 25.05 14.62 8.01
N GLY A 316 25.25 15.74 8.70
CA GLY A 316 24.46 16.11 9.86
C GLY A 316 22.99 16.34 9.50
N ALA A 317 22.10 16.02 10.44
CA ALA A 317 20.68 16.33 10.39
C ALA A 317 20.43 17.83 10.45
N GLY A 318 19.54 18.33 9.60
CA GLY A 318 19.09 19.72 9.65
C GLY A 318 18.43 20.09 10.98
N ARG A 319 18.28 21.38 11.26
CA ARG A 319 17.54 21.83 12.44
C ARG A 319 16.06 21.50 12.30
N TRP A 320 15.44 21.86 11.19
CA TRP A 320 13.99 21.82 10.98
C TRP A 320 13.47 20.49 10.42
N GLY A 321 14.33 19.47 10.32
CA GLY A 321 14.07 18.23 9.60
C GLY A 321 15.14 17.98 8.53
N ASP A 322 15.09 16.81 7.91
CA ASP A 322 16.05 16.38 6.88
C ASP A 322 15.34 15.62 5.76
N TYR A 323 15.86 15.68 4.53
CA TYR A 323 15.30 14.97 3.39
C TYR A 323 15.63 13.47 3.36
N ARG A 324 16.52 12.99 4.23
CA ARG A 324 16.83 11.55 4.37
C ARG A 324 15.77 10.86 5.23
N LYS A 325 16.05 9.63 5.68
CA LYS A 325 15.14 8.81 6.50
C LYS A 325 15.04 9.39 7.92
N CYS A 326 14.37 10.52 8.07
CA CYS A 326 14.23 11.23 9.33
C CYS A 326 12.82 11.76 9.49
N ASP A 327 12.34 11.74 10.73
CA ASP A 327 11.00 12.22 11.10
C ASP A 327 11.04 13.64 11.66
N THR A 328 9.90 14.11 12.15
CA THR A 328 9.70 15.54 12.42
C THR A 328 10.13 15.92 13.84
N PRO A 329 11.05 16.88 14.01
CA PRO A 329 11.33 17.41 15.33
C PRO A 329 10.17 18.26 15.85
N ARG A 330 10.04 18.32 17.18
CA ARG A 330 9.01 19.09 17.88
C ARG A 330 8.86 20.53 17.39
N HIS A 331 9.95 21.27 17.25
CA HIS A 331 9.91 22.69 16.88
C HIS A 331 9.43 22.92 15.44
N THR A 332 9.54 21.95 14.54
CA THR A 332 8.94 22.03 13.20
C THR A 332 7.42 21.93 13.26
N ILE A 333 6.89 21.04 14.09
CA ILE A 333 5.44 20.93 14.35
C ILE A 333 4.94 22.21 15.02
N GLU A 334 5.64 22.71 16.05
CA GLU A 334 5.27 23.96 16.73
C GLU A 334 5.32 25.17 15.76
N SER A 335 6.31 25.23 14.88
CA SER A 335 6.40 26.26 13.83
C SER A 335 5.21 26.21 12.87
N MET A 336 4.84 25.02 12.41
CA MET A 336 3.67 24.80 11.56
C MET A 336 2.38 25.26 12.25
N LEU A 337 2.12 24.75 13.45
CA LEU A 337 0.90 25.04 14.21
C LEU A 337 0.81 26.54 14.56
N GLN A 338 1.93 27.16 14.92
CA GLN A 338 2.00 28.60 15.16
C GLN A 338 1.71 29.40 13.89
N HIS A 339 2.27 29.02 12.74
CA HIS A 339 1.98 29.68 11.48
C HIS A 339 0.49 29.58 11.15
N ILE A 340 -0.10 28.39 11.25
CA ILE A 340 -1.51 28.16 10.96
C ILE A 340 -2.39 28.98 11.89
N ALA A 341 -2.18 28.93 13.20
CA ALA A 341 -2.97 29.69 14.18
C ALA A 341 -2.90 31.21 13.96
N ASN A 342 -1.75 31.73 13.50
CA ASN A 342 -1.58 33.16 13.25
C ASN A 342 -2.15 33.60 11.90
N TYR A 343 -1.96 32.81 10.84
CA TYR A 343 -2.27 33.21 9.46
C TYR A 343 -3.68 32.77 9.03
N HIS A 344 -4.16 31.64 9.52
CA HIS A 344 -5.44 31.02 9.16
C HIS A 344 -6.43 31.07 10.33
N GLN A 345 -6.72 32.27 10.83
CA GLN A 345 -7.66 32.50 11.95
C GLN A 345 -9.13 32.19 11.61
N ASP A 346 -9.40 31.95 10.32
CA ASP A 346 -10.71 31.71 9.71
C ASP A 346 -10.99 30.22 9.45
N ILE A 347 -10.24 29.29 10.05
CA ILE A 347 -10.50 27.85 9.95
C ILE A 347 -11.79 27.50 10.70
N ASP A 348 -12.73 26.87 10.00
CA ASP A 348 -14.00 26.41 10.57
C ASP A 348 -13.86 25.13 11.40
N PHE A 349 -13.11 24.15 10.88
CA PHE A 349 -12.78 22.91 11.59
C PHE A 349 -11.52 22.24 11.02
N ILE A 350 -10.99 21.28 11.77
CA ILE A 350 -9.78 20.54 11.42
C ILE A 350 -10.12 19.06 11.22
N ILE A 351 -9.65 18.48 10.12
CA ILE A 351 -9.57 17.04 9.89
C ILE A 351 -8.14 16.60 10.25
N TRP A 352 -7.99 15.56 11.05
CA TRP A 352 -6.69 15.07 11.51
C TRP A 352 -6.57 13.56 11.32
N THR A 353 -5.82 13.10 10.33
CA THR A 353 -5.84 11.69 9.87
C THR A 353 -4.72 10.81 10.41
N GLY A 354 -4.28 11.04 11.65
CA GLY A 354 -3.39 10.10 12.36
C GLY A 354 -1.92 10.13 11.93
N ASP A 355 -1.24 9.02 12.20
CA ASP A 355 0.20 8.77 11.99
C ASP A 355 1.10 9.74 12.77
N LEU A 356 1.12 9.52 14.10
CA LEU A 356 1.82 10.38 15.07
C LEU A 356 3.16 9.83 15.51
N PRO A 357 3.31 8.55 15.91
CA PRO A 357 4.60 8.02 16.31
C PRO A 357 5.60 7.97 15.13
N PRO A 358 6.90 8.08 15.38
CA PRO A 358 7.91 8.05 14.33
C PRO A 358 8.09 6.64 13.72
N HIS A 359 8.96 6.52 12.72
CA HIS A 359 9.24 5.26 12.01
C HIS A 359 10.27 4.36 12.71
N ASP A 360 10.48 4.52 14.03
CA ASP A 360 11.38 3.69 14.85
C ASP A 360 10.72 2.40 15.35
N VAL A 361 9.96 1.75 14.47
CA VAL A 361 9.04 0.64 14.78
C VAL A 361 9.67 -0.58 15.45
N TRP A 362 10.99 -0.72 15.38
CA TRP A 362 11.76 -1.76 16.08
C TRP A 362 12.04 -1.44 17.55
N ASN A 363 11.76 -0.22 18.00
CA ASN A 363 12.07 0.28 19.33
C ASN A 363 10.95 1.18 19.88
N GLN A 364 9.71 0.74 19.69
CA GLN A 364 8.52 1.39 20.24
C GLN A 364 7.93 0.61 21.40
N THR A 365 7.31 1.34 22.33
CA THR A 365 6.47 0.77 23.37
C THR A 365 5.10 1.43 23.34
N ARG A 366 4.08 0.74 23.88
CA ARG A 366 2.74 1.32 24.07
C ARG A 366 2.79 2.65 24.83
N THR A 367 3.69 2.77 25.81
CA THR A 367 3.84 4.00 26.61
C THR A 367 4.37 5.16 25.78
N ASP A 368 5.35 4.91 24.91
CA ASP A 368 5.91 5.93 24.03
C ASP A 368 4.87 6.41 23.00
N ASN A 369 4.10 5.50 22.42
CA ASN A 369 3.01 5.85 21.49
C ASN A 369 1.93 6.68 22.19
N LEU A 370 1.52 6.32 23.41
CA LEU A 370 0.58 7.13 24.21
C LEU A 370 1.17 8.50 24.58
N TYR A 371 2.48 8.60 24.83
CA TYR A 371 3.14 9.88 25.08
C TYR A 371 3.05 10.80 23.86
N VAL A 372 3.37 10.30 22.67
CA VAL A 372 3.26 11.05 21.41
C VAL A 372 1.82 11.50 21.16
N LEU A 373 0.85 10.59 21.32
CA LEU A 373 -0.57 10.91 21.20
C LEU A 373 -1.01 12.05 22.14
N ARG A 374 -0.66 11.95 23.43
CA ARG A 374 -1.00 12.97 24.44
C ARG A 374 -0.34 14.31 24.12
N GLU A 375 0.91 14.30 23.71
CA GLU A 375 1.65 15.53 23.36
C GLU A 375 1.05 16.21 22.13
N THR A 376 0.68 15.44 21.10
CA THR A 376 0.01 15.99 19.91
C THR A 376 -1.35 16.61 20.28
N VAL A 377 -2.18 15.92 21.07
CA VAL A 377 -3.46 16.47 21.54
C VAL A 377 -3.26 17.75 22.37
N ARG A 378 -2.21 17.79 23.21
CA ARG A 378 -1.84 18.99 23.99
C ARG A 378 -1.49 20.16 23.08
N GLN A 379 -0.67 19.94 22.06
CA GLN A 379 -0.28 20.98 21.10
C GLN A 379 -1.48 21.47 20.28
N LEU A 380 -2.29 20.56 19.72
CA LEU A 380 -3.49 20.91 18.96
C LEU A 380 -4.48 21.72 19.81
N THR A 381 -4.71 21.32 21.06
CA THR A 381 -5.60 22.06 21.99
C THR A 381 -5.03 23.44 22.34
N PHE A 382 -3.71 23.58 22.42
CA PHE A 382 -3.05 24.85 22.72
C PHE A 382 -3.19 25.85 21.57
N TYR A 383 -2.91 25.44 20.34
CA TYR A 383 -2.96 26.32 19.17
C TYR A 383 -4.38 26.55 18.64
N PHE A 384 -5.30 25.60 18.86
CA PHE A 384 -6.68 25.66 18.36
C PHE A 384 -7.71 25.45 19.48
N PRO A 385 -7.73 26.31 20.53
CA PRO A 385 -8.56 26.09 21.71
C PRO A 385 -10.08 26.13 21.44
N ASN A 386 -10.48 26.81 20.36
CA ASN A 386 -11.89 27.04 20.01
C ASN A 386 -12.30 26.35 18.69
N THR A 387 -11.40 25.61 18.05
CA THR A 387 -11.67 24.96 16.76
C THR A 387 -11.98 23.47 17.00
N ARG A 388 -13.03 22.98 16.36
CA ARG A 388 -13.39 21.56 16.46
C ARG A 388 -12.45 20.71 15.60
N ILE A 389 -11.95 19.62 16.17
CA ILE A 389 -11.04 18.69 15.49
C ILE A 389 -11.73 17.33 15.35
N PHE A 390 -11.70 16.79 14.14
CA PHE A 390 -12.23 15.47 13.80
C PHE A 390 -11.05 14.53 13.50
N PRO A 391 -10.57 13.77 14.49
CA PRO A 391 -9.45 12.85 14.33
C PRO A 391 -9.88 11.55 13.63
N ALA A 392 -8.94 10.91 12.95
CA ALA A 392 -8.98 9.52 12.52
C ALA A 392 -7.68 8.83 12.97
N LEU A 393 -7.74 7.50 13.06
CA LEU A 393 -6.62 6.66 13.49
C LEU A 393 -5.74 6.29 12.29
N GLY A 394 -4.42 6.44 12.42
CA GLY A 394 -3.42 5.97 11.46
C GLY A 394 -2.90 4.57 11.83
N ASN A 395 -1.91 4.08 11.10
CA ASN A 395 -1.36 2.74 11.30
C ASN A 395 -0.16 2.72 12.26
N HIS A 396 0.44 3.87 12.56
CA HIS A 396 1.58 4.01 13.48
C HIS A 396 1.17 4.17 14.96
N GLU A 397 -0.11 4.41 15.29
CA GLU A 397 -0.52 4.59 16.69
C GLU A 397 -0.37 3.31 17.54
N SER A 398 -0.45 2.14 16.93
CA SER A 398 -0.27 0.86 17.62
C SER A 398 1.21 0.47 17.75
N SER A 399 1.49 -0.32 18.77
CA SER A 399 2.77 -1.00 18.97
C SER A 399 2.47 -2.48 19.27
N PRO A 400 2.88 -3.41 18.38
CA PRO A 400 3.67 -3.19 17.15
C PRO A 400 2.94 -2.42 16.04
N VAL A 401 3.69 -1.81 15.11
CA VAL A 401 3.12 -1.04 13.98
C VAL A 401 2.16 -1.90 13.13
N ASN A 402 1.06 -1.32 12.64
CA ASN A 402 -0.02 -2.02 11.91
C ASN A 402 -0.77 -3.10 12.72
N SER A 403 -0.46 -3.31 14.00
CA SER A 403 -1.13 -4.32 14.81
C SER A 403 -2.46 -3.79 15.34
N PHE A 404 -3.56 -4.16 14.67
CA PHE A 404 -4.92 -3.81 15.10
C PHE A 404 -5.81 -5.06 15.15
N PRO A 405 -5.68 -5.88 16.22
CA PRO A 405 -6.56 -7.00 16.51
C PRO A 405 -8.04 -6.59 16.42
N PRO A 406 -8.87 -7.32 15.64
CA PRO A 406 -10.31 -7.14 15.68
C PRO A 406 -10.92 -7.47 17.06
N PRO A 407 -12.09 -6.91 17.43
CA PRO A 407 -12.65 -7.05 18.78
C PRO A 407 -13.00 -8.48 19.24
N ASN A 408 -12.99 -9.45 18.34
CA ASN A 408 -13.28 -10.86 18.60
C ASN A 408 -12.04 -11.70 18.92
N ILE A 409 -10.85 -11.10 18.97
CA ILE A 409 -9.59 -11.76 19.36
C ILE A 409 -9.49 -11.93 20.88
N GLU A 410 -8.64 -12.85 21.34
CA GLU A 410 -8.40 -13.17 22.76
C GLU A 410 -8.04 -11.91 23.60
N ALA A 411 -8.43 -11.91 24.88
CA ALA A 411 -8.32 -10.76 25.78
C ALA A 411 -6.87 -10.29 26.08
N THR A 412 -5.86 -11.07 25.73
CA THR A 412 -4.44 -10.68 25.87
C THR A 412 -3.96 -9.72 24.79
N HIS A 413 -4.67 -9.66 23.66
CA HIS A 413 -4.31 -8.87 22.49
C HIS A 413 -5.35 -7.79 22.18
N THR A 414 -5.93 -7.15 23.21
CA THR A 414 -6.91 -6.08 22.98
C THR A 414 -6.25 -4.73 22.67
N MET A 415 -7.00 -3.90 21.95
CA MET A 415 -6.64 -2.50 21.67
C MET A 415 -7.14 -1.52 22.73
N ASP A 416 -7.67 -2.00 23.86
CA ASP A 416 -8.28 -1.16 24.91
C ASP A 416 -7.30 -0.10 25.40
N TRP A 417 -6.01 -0.44 25.54
CA TRP A 417 -4.97 0.49 25.99
C TRP A 417 -4.85 1.75 25.11
N LEU A 418 -5.12 1.62 23.81
CA LEU A 418 -5.08 2.71 22.84
C LEU A 418 -6.47 3.32 22.69
N TYR A 419 -7.50 2.51 22.43
CA TYR A 419 -8.84 3.00 22.13
C TYR A 419 -9.50 3.71 23.32
N ASP A 420 -9.19 3.29 24.55
CA ASP A 420 -9.66 4.00 25.76
C ASP A 420 -8.98 5.36 25.92
N GLU A 421 -7.69 5.47 25.58
CA GLU A 421 -6.98 6.74 25.59
C GLU A 421 -7.49 7.67 24.48
N LEU A 422 -7.73 7.14 23.27
CA LEU A 422 -8.34 7.88 22.17
C LEU A 422 -9.72 8.43 22.58
N ASP A 423 -10.60 7.60 23.14
CA ASP A 423 -11.90 8.05 23.65
C ASP A 423 -11.76 9.16 24.69
N LEU A 424 -10.86 8.98 25.67
CA LEU A 424 -10.62 9.98 26.72
C LEU A 424 -10.18 11.33 26.13
N LEU A 425 -9.25 11.31 25.18
CA LEU A 425 -8.68 12.53 24.58
C LEU A 425 -9.64 13.17 23.57
N TRP A 426 -10.31 12.38 22.74
CA TRP A 426 -11.16 12.85 21.65
C TRP A 426 -12.51 13.40 22.12
N ARG A 427 -13.01 13.00 23.30
CA ARG A 427 -14.22 13.59 23.92
C ARG A 427 -14.13 15.10 24.18
N ARG A 428 -12.94 15.68 24.06
CA ARG A 428 -12.76 17.15 24.01
C ARG A 428 -13.45 17.79 22.80
N TRP A 429 -13.49 17.09 21.67
CA TRP A 429 -14.02 17.60 20.39
C TRP A 429 -15.26 16.83 19.92
N LEU A 430 -15.42 15.58 20.35
CA LEU A 430 -16.49 14.68 19.98
C LEU A 430 -17.55 14.56 21.09
N PRO A 431 -18.84 14.38 20.73
CA PRO A 431 -19.89 14.18 21.72
C PRO A 431 -19.80 12.78 22.34
N ASP A 432 -20.27 12.64 23.58
CA ASP A 432 -20.27 11.36 24.32
C ASP A 432 -20.93 10.18 23.57
N SER A 433 -21.82 10.46 22.62
CA SER A 433 -22.45 9.44 21.79
C SER A 433 -21.46 8.68 20.88
N THR A 434 -20.26 9.21 20.62
CA THR A 434 -19.23 8.51 19.82
C THR A 434 -18.42 7.52 20.63
N SER A 435 -18.40 7.63 21.97
CA SER A 435 -17.55 6.81 22.83
C SER A 435 -17.69 5.30 22.62
N PRO A 436 -18.90 4.72 22.45
CA PRO A 436 -19.04 3.28 22.22
C PRO A 436 -18.36 2.79 20.94
N THR A 437 -18.43 3.54 19.84
CA THR A 437 -17.80 3.12 18.58
C THR A 437 -16.30 3.38 18.58
N VAL A 438 -15.85 4.47 19.22
CA VAL A 438 -14.42 4.75 19.42
C VAL A 438 -13.76 3.64 20.23
N ARG A 439 -14.36 3.21 21.35
CA ARG A 439 -13.83 2.10 22.16
C ARG A 439 -13.94 0.74 21.47
N LYS A 440 -14.91 0.56 20.57
CA LYS A 440 -15.07 -0.69 19.80
C LYS A 440 -14.01 -0.85 18.72
N GLY A 441 -13.66 0.21 18.01
CA GLY A 441 -12.78 0.10 16.84
C GLY A 441 -12.22 1.41 16.32
N ALA A 442 -12.20 2.48 17.12
CA ALA A 442 -11.70 3.81 16.76
C ALA A 442 -12.37 4.50 15.56
N PHE A 443 -13.60 4.11 15.21
CA PHE A 443 -14.42 4.77 14.20
C PHE A 443 -15.63 5.48 14.84
N TYR A 444 -16.18 6.50 14.19
CA TYR A 444 -17.34 7.25 14.71
C TYR A 444 -18.07 8.09 13.66
N SER A 445 -19.29 8.51 14.01
CA SER A 445 -20.15 9.39 13.21
C SER A 445 -20.56 10.61 14.06
N VAL A 446 -20.46 11.81 13.48
CA VAL A 446 -20.81 13.05 14.17
C VAL A 446 -21.38 14.09 13.21
N LEU A 447 -22.36 14.87 13.66
CA LEU A 447 -22.83 16.03 12.91
C LEU A 447 -21.85 17.20 13.09
N VAL A 448 -21.35 17.70 11.97
CA VAL A 448 -20.53 18.92 11.90
C VAL A 448 -21.44 20.15 12.01
N SER A 449 -22.54 20.14 11.25
CA SER A 449 -23.61 21.13 11.28
C SER A 449 -24.91 20.48 10.80
N PRO A 450 -26.10 21.09 10.99
CA PRO A 450 -27.34 20.55 10.45
C PRO A 450 -27.23 20.22 8.95
N GLY A 451 -27.54 18.97 8.56
CA GLY A 451 -27.42 18.50 7.17
C GLY A 451 -26.02 18.05 6.74
N PHE A 452 -25.00 18.13 7.60
CA PHE A 452 -23.62 17.77 7.26
C PHE A 452 -22.99 16.87 8.33
N ARG A 453 -22.66 15.63 7.94
CA ARG A 453 -22.12 14.58 8.81
C ARG A 453 -20.69 14.24 8.45
N MET A 454 -19.86 14.06 9.47
CA MET A 454 -18.51 13.51 9.36
C MET A 454 -18.55 12.05 9.80
N LEU A 455 -17.91 11.18 9.02
CA LEU A 455 -17.67 9.79 9.33
C LEU A 455 -16.15 9.58 9.38
N SER A 456 -15.64 9.13 10.52
CA SER A 456 -14.25 8.75 10.67
C SER A 456 -14.16 7.23 10.73
N LEU A 457 -13.34 6.66 9.86
CA LEU A 457 -13.13 5.22 9.73
C LEU A 457 -11.78 4.81 10.32
N ASN A 458 -11.66 3.56 10.72
CA ASN A 458 -10.41 2.91 11.07
C ASN A 458 -9.91 2.07 9.88
N MET A 459 -9.09 2.69 9.05
CA MET A 459 -8.58 2.07 7.83
C MET A 459 -7.61 0.90 8.10
N ASN A 460 -7.20 0.67 9.35
CA ASN A 460 -6.37 -0.49 9.71
C ASN A 460 -7.10 -1.83 9.56
N TYR A 461 -8.43 -1.82 9.50
CA TYR A 461 -9.22 -3.01 9.20
C TYR A 461 -9.30 -3.35 7.70
N CYS A 462 -8.73 -2.53 6.83
CA CYS A 462 -8.46 -2.86 5.42
C CYS A 462 -6.97 -2.80 5.06
N ASN A 463 -6.08 -2.65 6.05
CA ASN A 463 -4.63 -2.59 5.84
C ASN A 463 -4.06 -4.00 5.69
N ASN A 464 -3.48 -4.32 4.53
CA ASN A 464 -2.86 -5.62 4.25
C ASN A 464 -1.61 -5.92 5.09
N LYS A 465 -1.07 -4.95 5.82
CA LYS A 465 0.01 -5.12 6.81
C LYS A 465 -0.52 -5.46 8.22
N ASN A 466 -1.84 -5.47 8.43
CA ASN A 466 -2.46 -5.91 9.68
C ASN A 466 -2.60 -7.44 9.67
N TRP A 467 -1.63 -8.14 10.26
CA TRP A 467 -1.54 -9.61 10.25
C TRP A 467 -2.73 -10.31 10.90
N TRP A 468 -3.44 -9.63 11.80
CA TRP A 468 -4.65 -10.16 12.44
C TRP A 468 -5.77 -10.45 11.45
N LEU A 469 -5.79 -9.77 10.31
CA LEU A 469 -6.78 -9.97 9.25
C LEU A 469 -6.60 -11.32 8.51
N LEU A 470 -5.45 -11.98 8.65
CA LEU A 470 -5.25 -13.34 8.13
C LEU A 470 -6.14 -14.36 8.85
N LEU A 471 -6.49 -14.13 10.12
CA LEU A 471 -7.41 -15.00 10.87
C LEU A 471 -8.84 -14.85 10.34
N ASN A 472 -9.28 -13.61 10.17
CA ASN A 472 -10.58 -13.27 9.59
C ASN A 472 -10.60 -11.80 9.18
N SER A 473 -10.79 -11.53 7.88
CA SER A 473 -10.92 -10.17 7.35
C SER A 473 -12.36 -9.77 7.03
N THR A 474 -13.35 -10.60 7.37
CA THR A 474 -14.77 -10.30 7.13
C THR A 474 -15.25 -9.19 8.07
N ASP A 475 -15.51 -8.02 7.50
CA ASP A 475 -15.98 -6.80 8.17
C ASP A 475 -15.53 -6.64 9.63
N PRO A 476 -14.21 -6.45 9.89
CA PRO A 476 -13.71 -6.34 11.25
C PRO A 476 -14.43 -5.24 12.02
N ALA A 477 -14.80 -5.53 13.27
CA ALA A 477 -15.64 -4.67 14.11
C ALA A 477 -17.03 -4.30 13.52
N GLN A 478 -17.46 -4.95 12.44
CA GLN A 478 -18.68 -4.61 11.66
C GLN A 478 -18.68 -3.15 11.19
N GLU A 479 -17.50 -2.62 10.85
CA GLU A 479 -17.32 -1.22 10.51
C GLU A 479 -18.02 -0.85 9.20
N LEU A 480 -17.88 -1.65 8.14
CA LEU A 480 -18.56 -1.37 6.87
C LEU A 480 -20.08 -1.54 7.00
N GLN A 481 -20.55 -2.54 7.74
CA GLN A 481 -21.97 -2.68 8.03
C GLN A 481 -22.52 -1.46 8.80
N TRP A 482 -21.78 -0.96 9.79
CA TRP A 482 -22.09 0.28 10.50
C TRP A 482 -22.09 1.49 9.56
N LEU A 483 -21.09 1.61 8.68
CA LEU A 483 -20.96 2.67 7.70
C LEU A 483 -22.18 2.71 6.76
N VAL A 484 -22.63 1.55 6.26
CA VAL A 484 -23.85 1.43 5.45
C VAL A 484 -25.07 1.96 6.20
N TYR A 485 -25.23 1.64 7.48
CA TYR A 485 -26.33 2.16 8.28
C TYR A 485 -26.28 3.69 8.45
N GLU A 486 -25.11 4.25 8.73
CA GLU A 486 -24.92 5.70 8.87
C GLU A 486 -25.20 6.44 7.56
N LEU A 487 -24.68 5.92 6.43
CA LEU A 487 -24.90 6.48 5.10
C LEU A 487 -26.38 6.42 4.69
N GLN A 488 -27.06 5.30 4.97
CA GLN A 488 -28.49 5.18 4.69
C GLN A 488 -29.30 6.14 5.56
N SER A 489 -28.95 6.29 6.85
CA SER A 489 -29.58 7.25 7.74
C SER A 489 -29.42 8.69 7.24
N ALA A 490 -28.22 9.02 6.75
CA ALA A 490 -27.94 10.31 6.14
C ALA A 490 -28.77 10.54 4.86
N GLU A 491 -28.83 9.55 3.95
CA GLU A 491 -29.65 9.63 2.73
C GLU A 491 -31.13 9.88 3.07
N LEU A 492 -31.70 9.17 4.05
CA LEU A 492 -33.09 9.34 4.49
C LEU A 492 -33.37 10.70 5.15
N LYS A 493 -32.35 11.32 5.76
CA LYS A 493 -32.44 12.65 6.38
C LYS A 493 -32.05 13.78 5.43
N GLY A 494 -31.62 13.48 4.20
CA GLY A 494 -31.07 14.46 3.26
C GLY A 494 -29.74 15.08 3.70
N GLU A 495 -29.00 14.41 4.59
CA GLU A 495 -27.65 14.82 5.03
C GLU A 495 -26.59 14.44 3.96
N LYS A 496 -25.43 15.11 3.96
CA LYS A 496 -24.27 14.75 3.11
C LYS A 496 -23.22 13.92 3.88
N SER A 497 -22.52 12.98 3.21
CA SER A 497 -21.65 11.91 3.75
C SER A 497 -20.52 11.44 2.77
N THR A 498 -20.07 10.16 2.73
CA THR A 498 -18.88 9.64 1.97
C THR A 498 -18.86 8.12 1.57
N TYR A 499 -19.65 7.59 0.59
CA TYR A 499 -19.38 6.31 -0.13
C TYR A 499 -20.14 6.06 -1.48
N SER A 500 -19.65 5.20 -2.39
CA SER A 500 -20.05 5.04 -3.84
C SER A 500 -21.55 4.80 -4.15
N ARG A 501 -22.25 3.87 -3.48
CA ARG A 501 -23.73 3.69 -3.58
C ARG A 501 -24.46 4.99 -3.22
N TYR A 502 -23.86 5.74 -2.32
CA TYR A 502 -24.38 6.98 -1.76
C TYR A 502 -23.75 8.20 -2.43
N GLU A 503 -23.32 8.11 -3.70
CA GLU A 503 -22.66 9.22 -4.43
C GLU A 503 -23.44 10.55 -4.42
N ALA A 504 -24.77 10.52 -4.29
CA ALA A 504 -25.62 11.71 -4.13
C ALA A 504 -25.59 12.32 -2.71
N THR A 505 -25.24 11.49 -1.73
CA THR A 505 -25.00 11.85 -0.34
C THR A 505 -23.55 12.31 -0.19
N ILE A 506 -22.58 11.81 -0.97
CA ILE A 506 -21.17 12.15 -0.76
C ILE A 506 -20.81 13.61 -1.00
N ALA A 507 -20.09 14.22 -0.06
CA ALA A 507 -19.51 15.55 -0.22
C ALA A 507 -17.99 15.54 -0.52
N GLY A 508 -17.20 14.64 0.08
CA GLY A 508 -15.76 14.49 -0.21
C GLY A 508 -15.07 13.53 0.75
N GLN A 509 -14.06 12.79 0.29
CA GLN A 509 -13.29 11.82 1.09
C GLN A 509 -11.86 12.32 1.33
N PHE A 510 -11.32 12.11 2.53
CA PHE A 510 -10.03 12.68 2.96
C PHE A 510 -9.18 11.64 3.67
N PHE A 511 -7.96 11.41 3.19
CA PHE A 511 -7.02 10.39 3.70
C PHE A 511 -5.60 10.93 3.81
N GLY A 512 -4.69 10.14 4.39
CA GLY A 512 -3.26 10.44 4.56
C GLY A 512 -2.40 9.24 4.17
N HIS A 513 -1.44 8.87 5.03
CA HIS A 513 -0.63 7.65 4.98
C HIS A 513 0.44 7.59 3.88
N THR A 514 0.13 8.01 2.64
CA THR A 514 1.11 7.90 1.55
C THR A 514 2.21 8.96 1.63
N HIS A 515 2.01 9.99 2.45
CA HIS A 515 2.85 11.19 2.64
C HIS A 515 2.92 12.15 1.44
N PHE A 516 2.58 11.69 0.24
CA PHE A 516 2.61 12.48 -0.99
C PHE A 516 1.33 13.31 -1.17
N ASP A 517 1.38 14.31 -2.05
CA ASP A 517 0.20 15.11 -2.44
C ASP A 517 -0.50 14.45 -3.65
N GLU A 518 -1.55 13.67 -3.39
CA GLU A 518 -2.25 12.92 -4.44
C GLU A 518 -3.76 12.79 -4.21
N TYR A 519 -4.43 12.02 -5.07
CA TYR A 519 -5.86 11.79 -5.02
C TYR A 519 -6.24 10.49 -5.74
N GLU A 520 -7.41 9.94 -5.46
CA GLU A 520 -7.94 8.76 -6.15
C GLU A 520 -9.36 8.99 -6.65
N VAL A 521 -9.57 8.69 -7.93
CA VAL A 521 -10.88 8.75 -8.58
C VAL A 521 -11.57 7.39 -8.47
N PHE A 522 -12.83 7.43 -8.02
CA PHE A 522 -13.72 6.27 -7.97
C PHE A 522 -14.65 6.29 -9.17
N TYR A 523 -15.02 5.12 -9.68
CA TYR A 523 -15.90 4.95 -10.84
C TYR A 523 -17.18 4.20 -10.48
N ASP A 524 -18.22 4.32 -11.31
CA ASP A 524 -19.45 3.55 -11.16
C ASP A 524 -19.20 2.03 -11.28
N GLU A 525 -19.85 1.23 -10.46
CA GLU A 525 -19.56 -0.21 -10.35
C GLU A 525 -19.86 -1.02 -11.63
N VAL A 526 -20.81 -0.57 -12.45
CA VAL A 526 -21.35 -1.34 -13.58
C VAL A 526 -20.45 -1.24 -14.80
N TYR A 527 -20.15 -0.02 -15.24
CA TYR A 527 -19.42 0.21 -16.48
C TYR A 527 -18.00 0.74 -16.24
N ARG A 528 -17.68 1.16 -15.00
CA ARG A 528 -16.39 1.77 -14.64
C ARG A 528 -16.00 2.92 -15.56
N GLY A 529 -17.00 3.57 -16.17
CA GLY A 529 -16.82 4.55 -17.22
C GLY A 529 -17.14 5.97 -16.78
N ARG A 530 -17.78 6.13 -15.62
CA ARG A 530 -18.14 7.43 -15.06
C ARG A 530 -17.51 7.60 -13.68
N ALA A 531 -16.69 8.63 -13.53
CA ALA A 531 -16.20 9.06 -12.22
C ALA A 531 -17.39 9.35 -11.28
N SER A 532 -17.40 8.76 -10.10
CA SER A 532 -18.50 8.83 -9.13
C SER A 532 -18.10 9.53 -7.83
N SER A 533 -16.81 9.49 -7.47
CA SER A 533 -16.29 10.15 -6.28
C SER A 533 -14.80 10.45 -6.40
N ILE A 534 -14.30 11.22 -5.44
CA ILE A 534 -12.91 11.63 -5.31
C ILE A 534 -12.48 11.44 -3.85
N ALA A 535 -11.30 10.86 -3.66
CA ALA A 535 -10.58 10.85 -2.41
C ALA A 535 -9.36 11.76 -2.51
N TYR A 536 -9.28 12.73 -1.62
CA TYR A 536 -8.11 13.58 -1.49
C TYR A 536 -7.14 12.95 -0.48
N ILE A 537 -5.92 12.69 -0.92
CA ILE A 537 -4.85 12.18 -0.05
C ILE A 537 -3.98 13.37 0.30
N GLY A 538 -4.05 13.79 1.56
CA GLY A 538 -3.36 14.96 2.09
C GLY A 538 -1.85 14.68 2.22
N PRO A 539 -0.98 15.66 1.91
CA PRO A 539 0.44 15.52 2.16
C PRO A 539 0.75 15.34 3.65
N SER A 540 1.86 14.66 3.94
CA SER A 540 2.38 14.57 5.30
C SER A 540 2.98 15.87 5.82
N VAL A 541 2.94 16.04 7.14
CA VAL A 541 3.79 17.02 7.84
C VAL A 541 5.23 16.51 7.93
N THR A 542 5.45 15.20 8.08
CA THR A 542 6.81 14.65 8.10
C THR A 542 7.55 14.84 6.78
N PRO A 543 8.87 15.12 6.83
CA PRO A 543 9.69 15.05 5.63
C PRO A 543 10.00 13.62 5.20
N TYR A 544 9.68 12.61 6.03
CA TYR A 544 9.94 11.19 5.78
C TYR A 544 9.25 10.69 4.50
N TYR A 545 9.97 10.26 3.46
CA TYR A 545 11.33 10.73 3.22
C TYR A 545 11.45 11.40 1.86
N GLY A 546 12.42 12.31 1.76
CA GLY A 546 12.66 13.10 0.56
C GLY A 546 11.62 14.18 0.31
N LEU A 547 10.86 14.60 1.33
CA LEU A 547 9.77 15.56 1.19
C LEU A 547 10.03 16.84 1.98
N ASN A 548 9.42 17.95 1.54
CA ASN A 548 9.24 19.10 2.44
C ASN A 548 8.09 18.80 3.42
N PRO A 549 8.11 19.35 4.65
CA PRO A 549 6.93 19.39 5.51
C PRO A 549 5.79 20.18 4.87
N GLY A 550 4.56 19.69 4.99
CA GLY A 550 3.40 20.36 4.41
C GLY A 550 2.07 20.09 5.13
N TYR A 551 1.08 20.92 4.83
CA TYR A 551 -0.31 20.75 5.26
C TYR A 551 -1.27 21.23 4.17
N ARG A 552 -2.54 20.87 4.28
CA ARG A 552 -3.58 21.15 3.27
C ARG A 552 -4.73 21.95 3.88
N ILE A 553 -5.29 22.89 3.10
CA ILE A 553 -6.55 23.56 3.40
C ILE A 553 -7.53 23.33 2.25
N TYR A 554 -8.74 22.89 2.56
CA TYR A 554 -9.83 22.77 1.61
C TYR A 554 -10.78 23.96 1.74
N HIS A 555 -11.24 24.45 0.59
CA HIS A 555 -12.40 25.34 0.51
C HIS A 555 -13.61 24.48 0.16
N VAL A 556 -14.56 24.39 1.08
CA VAL A 556 -15.77 23.57 0.96
C VAL A 556 -16.96 24.47 0.78
N GLU A 557 -17.92 24.10 -0.06
CA GLU A 557 -19.12 24.90 -0.28
C GLU A 557 -19.85 25.24 1.05
N GLY A 558 -20.25 26.51 1.18
CA GLY A 558 -20.78 27.12 2.40
C GLY A 558 -22.13 26.55 2.86
N ASN A 559 -22.60 27.01 4.02
CA ASN A 559 -23.86 26.53 4.60
C ASN A 559 -25.07 27.31 4.08
N TYR A 560 -25.84 26.71 3.17
CA TYR A 560 -27.13 27.25 2.72
C TYR A 560 -28.06 26.12 2.24
N ALA A 561 -29.34 26.43 2.09
CA ALA A 561 -30.33 25.48 1.62
C ALA A 561 -29.97 24.93 0.23
N GLY A 562 -29.78 23.61 0.11
CA GLY A 562 -29.42 22.95 -1.15
C GLY A 562 -27.92 22.90 -1.44
N THR A 563 -27.04 23.24 -0.49
CA THR A 563 -25.59 23.05 -0.66
C THR A 563 -25.22 21.59 -0.93
N SER A 564 -24.28 21.41 -1.86
CA SER A 564 -23.60 20.16 -2.17
C SER A 564 -22.57 19.76 -1.12
N ARG A 565 -22.02 20.72 -0.36
CA ARG A 565 -20.87 20.55 0.55
C ARG A 565 -19.61 20.00 -0.13
N MET A 566 -19.51 20.09 -1.45
CA MET A 566 -18.32 19.63 -2.16
C MET A 566 -17.12 20.57 -1.97
N VAL A 567 -15.93 20.01 -2.13
CA VAL A 567 -14.69 20.79 -2.21
C VAL A 567 -14.72 21.63 -3.50
N VAL A 568 -14.58 22.95 -3.37
CA VAL A 568 -14.59 23.90 -4.49
C VAL A 568 -13.18 24.33 -4.92
N ASP A 569 -12.21 24.28 -4.00
CA ASP A 569 -10.77 24.39 -4.28
C ASP A 569 -9.98 23.82 -3.09
N HIS A 570 -8.69 23.60 -3.25
CA HIS A 570 -7.79 23.33 -2.14
C HIS A 570 -6.42 23.96 -2.35
N GLU A 571 -5.75 24.26 -1.25
CA GLU A 571 -4.39 24.78 -1.22
C GLU A 571 -3.48 23.90 -0.39
N THR A 572 -2.26 23.69 -0.88
CA THR A 572 -1.19 23.00 -0.14
C THR A 572 -0.16 24.04 0.29
N TRP A 573 0.24 23.99 1.55
CA TRP A 573 1.25 24.85 2.15
C TRP A 573 2.46 24.00 2.54
N ILE A 574 3.65 24.54 2.35
CA ILE A 574 4.90 23.83 2.68
C ILE A 574 5.90 24.74 3.38
N MET A 575 6.85 24.11 4.03
CA MET A 575 8.11 24.72 4.47
C MET A 575 9.25 24.12 3.64
N ASP A 576 9.97 24.95 2.88
CA ASP A 576 11.16 24.50 2.14
C ASP A 576 12.29 24.19 3.15
N LEU A 577 12.60 22.91 3.33
CA LEU A 577 13.63 22.47 4.28
C LEU A 577 15.03 22.97 3.89
N GLN A 578 15.34 23.06 2.61
CA GLN A 578 16.63 23.60 2.17
C GLN A 578 16.76 25.08 2.51
N GLU A 579 15.68 25.86 2.39
CA GLU A 579 15.63 27.26 2.84
C GLU A 579 15.71 27.36 4.37
N ALA A 580 14.89 26.57 5.08
CA ALA A 580 14.76 26.58 6.53
C ALA A 580 16.07 26.19 7.25
N ASN A 581 16.84 25.26 6.70
CA ASN A 581 18.10 24.79 7.27
C ASN A 581 19.32 25.64 6.90
N ARG A 582 19.16 26.78 6.22
CA ARG A 582 20.27 27.73 6.02
C ARG A 582 20.67 28.37 7.34
N HIS A 583 21.96 28.72 7.46
CA HIS A 583 22.45 29.44 8.65
C HIS A 583 21.64 30.73 8.92
N ASN A 584 21.37 31.00 10.20
CA ASN A 584 20.61 32.16 10.71
C ASN A 584 19.10 32.18 10.39
N VAL A 585 18.47 31.03 10.12
CA VAL A 585 17.01 30.92 10.02
C VAL A 585 16.45 30.32 11.32
N ASP A 586 15.99 31.20 12.21
CA ASP A 586 15.35 30.82 13.49
C ASP A 586 13.83 30.69 13.40
N SER A 587 13.23 31.11 12.29
CA SER A 587 11.80 31.01 12.05
C SER A 587 11.57 30.70 10.58
N PRO A 588 11.27 29.44 10.23
CA PRO A 588 11.16 29.03 8.85
C PRO A 588 9.86 29.57 8.24
N ARG A 589 9.91 29.85 6.94
CA ARG A 589 8.78 30.41 6.21
C ARG A 589 7.89 29.28 5.69
N TRP A 590 6.66 29.26 6.18
CA TRP A 590 5.56 28.50 5.58
C TRP A 590 4.91 29.35 4.48
N TYR A 591 4.70 28.77 3.31
CA TYR A 591 4.09 29.45 2.19
C TYR A 591 3.19 28.53 1.38
N ARG A 592 2.17 29.12 0.75
CA ARG A 592 1.29 28.41 -0.15
C ARG A 592 2.06 27.96 -1.38
N LEU A 593 2.11 26.64 -1.60
CA LEU A 593 2.75 26.05 -2.76
C LEU A 593 1.89 26.24 -4.02
N TYR A 594 0.59 25.94 -3.92
CA TYR A 594 -0.35 26.08 -5.03
C TYR A 594 -1.82 26.06 -4.54
N THR A 595 -2.74 26.49 -5.41
CA THR A 595 -4.16 26.09 -5.35
C THR A 595 -4.46 25.16 -6.52
N ALA A 596 -5.31 24.16 -6.30
CA ALA A 596 -5.55 23.08 -7.27
C ALA A 596 -6.11 23.60 -8.58
N ARG A 597 -7.11 24.48 -8.52
CA ARG A 597 -7.74 25.03 -9.73
C ARG A 597 -6.79 25.86 -10.57
N GLU A 598 -5.97 26.68 -9.94
CA GLU A 598 -4.97 27.50 -10.63
C GLU A 598 -3.86 26.63 -11.25
N ALA A 599 -3.26 25.76 -10.44
CA ALA A 599 -2.14 24.90 -10.84
C ALA A 599 -2.48 24.00 -12.04
N PHE A 600 -3.65 23.35 -11.98
CA PHE A 600 -4.03 22.33 -12.94
C PHE A 600 -5.01 22.86 -14.00
N ARG A 601 -5.33 24.16 -13.97
CA ARG A 601 -6.29 24.83 -14.86
C ARG A 601 -7.64 24.11 -14.84
N MET A 602 -8.15 23.85 -13.65
CA MET A 602 -9.36 23.05 -13.43
C MET A 602 -10.60 23.94 -13.37
N PRO A 603 -11.63 23.68 -14.18
CA PRO A 603 -12.86 24.47 -14.15
C PRO A 603 -13.62 24.26 -12.83
N SER A 604 -13.63 23.04 -12.29
CA SER A 604 -14.10 22.69 -10.96
C SER A 604 -13.31 21.50 -10.39
N LEU A 605 -13.63 21.06 -9.17
CA LEU A 605 -13.04 19.89 -8.53
C LEU A 605 -14.03 18.72 -8.45
N THR A 606 -14.93 18.60 -9.44
CA THR A 606 -15.81 17.43 -9.57
C THR A 606 -15.01 16.17 -9.89
N PRO A 607 -15.54 14.96 -9.58
CA PRO A 607 -14.88 13.71 -9.95
C PRO A 607 -14.54 13.61 -11.44
N GLN A 608 -15.40 14.13 -12.32
CA GLN A 608 -15.16 14.15 -13.77
C GLN A 608 -13.99 15.05 -14.16
N ASP A 609 -13.85 16.22 -13.54
CA ASP A 609 -12.73 17.11 -13.84
C ASP A 609 -11.39 16.52 -13.36
N TRP A 610 -11.39 15.82 -12.22
CA TRP A 610 -10.22 15.07 -11.74
C TRP A 610 -9.84 13.92 -12.68
N ASP A 611 -10.82 13.16 -13.19
CA ASP A 611 -10.59 12.14 -14.21
C ASP A 611 -10.02 12.75 -15.51
N HIS A 612 -10.62 13.84 -16.00
CA HIS A 612 -10.11 14.56 -17.16
C HIS A 612 -8.68 15.07 -16.97
N LEU A 613 -8.30 15.49 -15.75
CA LEU A 613 -6.92 15.88 -15.45
C LEU A 613 -5.94 14.73 -15.70
N VAL A 614 -6.27 13.51 -15.30
CA VAL A 614 -5.42 12.33 -15.56
C VAL A 614 -5.21 12.15 -17.05
N HIS A 615 -6.28 12.20 -17.84
CA HIS A 615 -6.20 12.10 -19.30
C HIS A 615 -5.41 13.26 -19.93
N ARG A 616 -5.54 14.49 -19.41
CA ARG A 616 -4.75 15.65 -19.86
C ARG A 616 -3.26 15.45 -19.64
N MET A 617 -2.90 14.90 -18.47
CA MET A 617 -1.51 14.63 -18.13
C MET A 617 -0.86 13.56 -19.01
N THR A 618 -1.61 12.72 -19.73
CA THR A 618 -0.99 11.72 -20.64
C THR A 618 -0.31 12.38 -21.83
N TYR A 619 -0.81 13.50 -22.34
CA TYR A 619 -0.28 14.20 -23.52
C TYR A 619 0.36 15.56 -23.24
N ASP A 620 0.05 16.21 -22.12
CA ASP A 620 0.70 17.44 -21.67
C ASP A 620 1.76 17.12 -20.60
N ASP A 621 3.01 16.94 -21.05
CA ASP A 621 4.13 16.65 -20.15
C ASP A 621 4.42 17.79 -19.18
N ASN A 622 4.18 19.06 -19.54
CA ASN A 622 4.39 20.18 -18.62
C ASN A 622 3.39 20.16 -17.47
N LEU A 623 2.13 19.82 -17.77
CA LEU A 623 1.09 19.62 -16.76
C LEU A 623 1.45 18.45 -15.85
N PHE A 624 1.90 17.32 -16.41
CA PHE A 624 2.37 16.19 -15.61
C PHE A 624 3.58 16.56 -14.73
N GLN A 625 4.58 17.29 -15.25
CA GLN A 625 5.73 17.72 -14.46
C GLN A 625 5.35 18.70 -13.34
N THR A 626 4.29 19.49 -13.55
CA THR A 626 3.70 20.35 -12.52
C THR A 626 3.05 19.51 -11.43
N TYR A 627 2.21 18.55 -11.78
CA TYR A 627 1.63 17.59 -10.84
C TYR A 627 2.72 16.81 -10.07
N TYR A 628 3.70 16.26 -10.77
CA TYR A 628 4.82 15.53 -10.18
C TYR A 628 5.68 16.39 -9.25
N LYS A 629 5.72 17.71 -9.45
CA LYS A 629 6.38 18.64 -8.52
C LYS A 629 5.61 18.73 -7.22
N TYR A 630 4.30 18.87 -7.30
CA TYR A 630 3.44 19.02 -6.14
C TYR A 630 3.25 17.70 -5.38
N TYR A 631 3.20 16.56 -6.07
CA TYR A 631 3.25 15.22 -5.48
C TYR A 631 4.38 15.08 -4.45
N TRP A 632 5.58 15.55 -4.81
CA TRP A 632 6.78 15.58 -3.96
C TRP A 632 6.89 16.81 -3.06
N LYS A 633 5.83 17.58 -2.88
CA LYS A 633 5.81 18.84 -2.10
C LYS A 633 6.91 19.82 -2.50
N ALA A 634 7.18 19.90 -3.81
CA ALA A 634 8.26 20.68 -4.41
C ALA A 634 9.66 20.39 -3.81
N SER A 635 9.88 19.17 -3.32
CA SER A 635 11.17 18.73 -2.80
C SER A 635 12.27 18.83 -3.85
N PRO A 636 13.44 19.38 -3.50
CA PRO A 636 14.60 19.46 -4.40
C PRO A 636 15.28 18.11 -4.61
N VAL A 637 15.03 17.11 -3.74
CA VAL A 637 15.59 15.75 -3.87
C VAL A 637 14.66 14.78 -4.61
N ARG A 638 13.53 15.29 -5.13
CA ARG A 638 12.60 14.54 -5.97
C ARG A 638 13.35 13.84 -7.11
N PRO A 639 13.15 12.52 -7.32
CA PRO A 639 13.82 11.78 -8.39
C PRO A 639 13.32 12.19 -9.79
N SER A 640 14.04 11.77 -10.83
CA SER A 640 13.53 11.88 -12.20
C SER A 640 12.40 10.86 -12.42
N CYS A 641 11.34 11.26 -13.13
CA CYS A 641 10.22 10.38 -13.50
C CYS A 641 10.27 10.08 -15.00
N ASP A 642 10.51 8.82 -15.34
CA ASP A 642 10.44 8.32 -16.71
C ASP A 642 9.00 7.94 -17.10
N ALA A 643 8.83 7.32 -18.27
CA ALA A 643 7.52 6.93 -18.78
C ALA A 643 6.82 5.88 -17.90
N ASP A 644 7.57 4.96 -17.29
CA ASP A 644 7.00 3.91 -16.46
C ASP A 644 6.59 4.48 -15.10
N CYS A 645 7.38 5.39 -14.54
CA CYS A 645 6.99 6.22 -13.41
C CYS A 645 5.70 7.03 -13.71
N LYS A 646 5.61 7.67 -14.88
CA LYS A 646 4.42 8.43 -15.30
C LYS A 646 3.18 7.54 -15.40
N LYS A 647 3.28 6.36 -16.02
CA LYS A 647 2.19 5.38 -16.10
C LYS A 647 1.72 4.98 -14.71
N ARG A 648 2.66 4.59 -13.85
CA ARG A 648 2.35 4.15 -12.48
C ARG A 648 1.55 5.22 -11.74
N LEU A 649 2.08 6.44 -11.66
CA LEU A 649 1.42 7.55 -10.98
C LEU A 649 0.02 7.83 -11.55
N LEU A 650 -0.11 7.98 -12.87
CA LEU A 650 -1.42 8.31 -13.47
C LEU A 650 -2.45 7.17 -13.31
N CYS A 651 -2.00 5.93 -13.26
CA CYS A 651 -2.88 4.80 -13.00
C CYS A 651 -3.29 4.70 -11.54
N ASP A 652 -2.39 5.00 -10.61
CA ASP A 652 -2.70 5.02 -9.18
C ASP A 652 -3.85 6.05 -8.92
N LEU A 653 -3.84 7.21 -9.60
CA LEU A 653 -4.94 8.21 -9.51
C LEU A 653 -6.31 7.71 -9.99
N LYS A 654 -6.36 6.66 -10.82
CA LYS A 654 -7.61 6.05 -11.30
C LYS A 654 -7.95 4.74 -10.58
N SER A 655 -7.25 4.42 -9.49
CA SER A 655 -7.33 3.12 -8.82
C SER A 655 -7.92 3.22 -7.41
N GLY A 656 -8.99 3.99 -7.21
CA GLY A 656 -9.69 4.08 -5.90
C GLY A 656 -10.28 2.75 -5.38
N ARG A 657 -10.21 1.67 -6.15
CA ARG A 657 -10.46 0.30 -5.70
C ARG A 657 -9.28 -0.59 -6.10
N SER A 658 -8.72 -1.31 -5.13
CA SER A 658 -7.43 -2.02 -5.25
C SER A 658 -7.33 -2.98 -6.45
N ASN A 659 -8.44 -3.60 -6.88
CA ASN A 659 -8.45 -4.59 -7.96
C ASN A 659 -8.85 -4.01 -9.34
N ASP A 660 -9.12 -2.71 -9.43
CA ASP A 660 -9.57 -2.08 -10.67
C ASP A 660 -8.44 -1.62 -11.58
N ARG A 661 -7.20 -1.59 -11.08
CA ARG A 661 -6.04 -1.07 -11.81
C ARG A 661 -5.95 -1.66 -13.22
N LYS A 662 -6.17 -2.96 -13.38
CA LYS A 662 -6.14 -3.65 -14.69
C LYS A 662 -7.16 -3.08 -15.68
N LEU A 663 -8.32 -2.62 -15.19
CA LEU A 663 -9.40 -2.06 -16.01
C LEU A 663 -9.20 -0.56 -16.27
N THR A 664 -8.83 0.21 -15.25
CA THR A 664 -8.79 1.68 -15.34
C THR A 664 -7.48 2.22 -15.92
N CYS A 665 -6.41 1.42 -15.91
CA CYS A 665 -5.07 1.83 -16.33
C CYS A 665 -4.77 1.54 -17.81
N GLN A 666 -5.43 0.54 -18.43
CA GLN A 666 -5.08 0.08 -19.78
C GLN A 666 -5.02 1.22 -20.80
N GLU A 667 -6.04 2.09 -20.82
CA GLU A 667 -6.09 3.22 -21.75
C GLU A 667 -4.96 4.24 -21.50
N ILE A 668 -4.60 4.47 -20.24
CA ILE A 668 -3.53 5.40 -19.85
C ILE A 668 -2.17 4.88 -20.34
N GLU A 669 -1.90 3.58 -20.13
CA GLU A 669 -0.66 2.94 -20.58
C GLU A 669 -0.51 2.98 -22.09
N GLU A 670 -1.56 2.61 -22.83
CA GLU A 670 -1.58 2.64 -24.29
C GLU A 670 -1.32 4.05 -24.85
N ARG A 671 -1.92 5.08 -24.24
CA ARG A 671 -1.71 6.48 -24.63
C ARG A 671 -0.27 6.94 -24.42
N ILE A 672 0.33 6.61 -23.27
CA ILE A 672 1.73 6.98 -22.99
C ILE A 672 2.68 6.24 -23.95
N ASP A 673 2.44 4.96 -24.21
CA ASP A 673 3.27 4.17 -25.12
C ASP A 673 3.16 4.61 -26.59
N SER A 674 1.98 5.02 -27.03
CA SER A 674 1.79 5.55 -28.40
C SER A 674 2.53 6.88 -28.63
N THR A 675 2.57 7.75 -27.61
CA THR A 675 3.31 9.03 -27.66
C THR A 675 4.83 8.79 -27.76
N LYS A 676 5.34 7.75 -27.09
CA LYS A 676 6.74 7.30 -27.21
C LYS A 676 7.06 6.74 -28.61
N LYS A 677 6.12 6.03 -29.23
CA LYS A 677 6.27 5.52 -30.61
C LYS A 677 6.31 6.67 -31.64
N SER A 678 5.50 7.72 -31.44
CA SER A 678 5.43 8.91 -32.31
C SER A 678 6.71 9.77 -32.27
N SER A 679 7.34 9.89 -31.09
CA SER A 679 8.54 10.73 -30.86
C SER A 679 9.87 10.08 -31.29
N SER A 680 9.88 8.80 -31.63
CA SER A 680 11.07 8.12 -32.16
C SER A 680 11.26 8.45 -33.63
N TRP A 681 12.33 9.19 -33.96
CA TRP A 681 12.74 9.51 -35.35
C TRP A 681 12.86 8.26 -36.25
N LYS A 682 13.11 7.08 -35.65
CA LYS A 682 13.10 5.78 -36.34
C LYS A 682 11.70 5.45 -36.87
N THR A 683 10.64 5.72 -36.10
CA THR A 683 9.24 5.48 -36.51
C THR A 683 8.82 6.42 -37.64
N TRP A 684 9.29 7.68 -37.64
CA TRP A 684 9.08 8.60 -38.76
C TRP A 684 9.79 8.13 -40.04
N LEU A 685 11.02 7.60 -39.94
CA LEU A 685 11.72 6.96 -41.07
C LEU A 685 10.97 5.73 -41.57
N PHE A 686 10.55 4.82 -40.69
CA PHE A 686 9.84 3.60 -41.10
C PHE A 686 8.47 3.89 -41.71
N ASN A 687 7.72 4.87 -41.19
CA ASN A 687 6.45 5.31 -41.79
C ASN A 687 6.65 6.13 -43.08
N GLY A 688 7.74 6.89 -43.20
CA GLY A 688 8.13 7.59 -44.43
C GLY A 688 8.47 6.62 -45.57
N PHE A 689 9.14 5.50 -45.26
CA PHE A 689 9.39 4.43 -46.22
C PHE A 689 8.13 3.63 -46.59
N ALA A 690 7.19 3.44 -45.66
CA ALA A 690 5.91 2.76 -45.93
C ALA A 690 4.96 3.59 -46.81
N ILE A 691 4.99 4.92 -46.73
CA ILE A 691 4.17 5.79 -47.59
C ILE A 691 4.80 5.98 -48.98
N SER A 692 6.13 5.92 -49.09
CA SER A 692 6.84 5.92 -50.38
C SER A 692 6.61 4.65 -51.21
N SER A 693 6.49 3.48 -50.58
CA SER A 693 6.27 2.21 -51.29
C SER A 693 4.84 2.04 -51.81
N VAL A 694 3.84 2.71 -51.21
CA VAL A 694 2.44 2.67 -51.68
C VAL A 694 2.20 3.63 -52.86
N PHE A 695 2.83 4.81 -52.88
CA PHE A 695 2.69 5.75 -54.01
C PHE A 695 3.48 5.35 -55.27
N THR A 696 4.47 4.45 -55.15
CA THR A 696 5.19 3.91 -56.31
C THR A 696 4.51 2.67 -56.91
N PHE A 697 3.56 2.05 -56.19
CA PHE A 697 2.85 0.84 -56.64
C PHE A 697 1.46 1.09 -57.25
N LEU A 698 0.96 2.33 -57.22
CA LEU A 698 -0.36 2.71 -57.77
C LEU A 698 -0.31 3.74 -58.91
N GLY A 699 0.88 4.10 -59.40
CA GLY A 699 1.09 5.06 -60.49
C GLY A 699 1.19 4.46 -61.90
N GLY A 700 0.68 3.24 -62.12
CA GLY A 700 0.99 2.50 -63.35
C GLY A 700 -0.09 1.55 -63.85
N PHE A 701 -1.37 1.92 -63.84
CA PHE A 701 -2.36 1.37 -64.78
C PHE A 701 -3.53 2.35 -64.90
N GLY A 702 -3.55 3.11 -66.00
CA GLY A 702 -4.71 3.87 -66.41
C GLY A 702 -5.66 3.03 -67.28
N TRP A 703 -6.94 3.44 -67.26
CA TRP A 703 -8.02 3.15 -68.21
C TRP A 703 -8.87 1.87 -68.00
N LEU A 704 -10.04 2.05 -67.35
CA LEU A 704 -11.38 1.93 -67.98
C LEU A 704 -12.50 2.04 -66.93
N GLY A 705 -13.48 2.92 -67.19
CA GLY A 705 -14.89 2.68 -66.84
C GLY A 705 -15.48 3.32 -65.58
N ASP A 706 -15.86 4.59 -65.70
CA ASP A 706 -17.14 5.21 -65.28
C ASP A 706 -17.86 4.83 -63.96
N SER A 707 -17.95 5.88 -63.12
CA SER A 707 -19.19 6.46 -62.54
C SER A 707 -19.75 5.99 -61.19
N VAL A 708 -19.99 7.03 -60.36
CA VAL A 708 -20.88 7.18 -59.18
C VAL A 708 -20.35 6.56 -57.87
N GLY A 709 -20.20 7.24 -56.72
CA GLY A 709 -20.54 8.57 -56.25
C GLY A 709 -20.64 8.56 -54.71
N SER A 710 -20.08 9.59 -54.08
CA SER A 710 -20.46 10.20 -52.78
C SER A 710 -20.31 9.44 -51.43
N LEU A 711 -19.40 9.96 -50.60
CA LEU A 711 -19.55 10.35 -49.17
C LEU A 711 -20.08 9.33 -48.14
N PHE A 712 -19.19 8.80 -47.30
CA PHE A 712 -18.98 9.19 -45.87
C PHE A 712 -17.68 8.58 -45.34
#